data_AF-A0A921LG58-F1
#
_entry.id   AF-A0A921LG58-F1
#
_cell.length_a   1.000
_cell.length_b   1.000
_cell.length_c   1.000
_cell.angle_alpha   90.00
_cell.angle_beta   90.00
_cell.angle_gamma   90.00
#
_symmetry.space_group_name_H-M   'P 1'
#
loop_
_entity.id
_entity.type
_entity.pdbx_description
1 polymer ?
#
loop_
_entity_poly.entity_id
_entity_poly.type
_entity_poly.pdbx_seq_one_letter_code
_entity_poly.pdbx_strand_id
1 'polypeptide(L)'
;MKKLILFLVLGVLLSCQSTDNRRLEKTLDLAQSNRGELEKVIQYYSQNEADSLKLKAARFLIMNMPGHYSFIGRNYENYCKASEKIIFSKTSMNKKVDKLNKLIRQYPAECFERVEDCSIITADYLIQNINIAFEDWQRGNWAKGITFNEFCEYLLPYKCTETQAFDNWRTVLRPIANDTLQDFEHNDLWNKTSYWAAEAINMKLHDTVIIHVRKNMNGHYLYKVPFWCNIPSNSCETRTTTALAILRSKGFPVSYDFILQWATNNNAHSWLSVLTDHNRRIPCEGGHEPFLASVRPGECKGKVYRRTYSANPDLVLMNQHSSDIPPVFQDLFMKDVTDEYAATESPVFPVLSEKKESKEKYAYLTIFNGVDWTPIGFSRINSRKKVTFEKVEKGAVYMPAYYIDGKIKPFNYPALLNERGRLEFLIPGKENTQSIFVKRKYPLIRKAFIAAQRLKGGMFQAANKEDFSDAKTLHTFDEYSVSGNILISDTTRYRYWRYFSPRPFRCNIAELIFYTVGNKKLTGEIIGSEERSSNPNYLRKAAFDLNPLSYFASKTVRNGWVGLDLGEPKQVERIGYMIRNDGNNICVGDTYELFYWDIDGWHSIEKQIADDFELTFHNVPQNALLLLKNRSRGKDERIFLYRDSKQIWY
;
A
#
# COMPACT_ATOMS: atom_id res chain seq x y z
N MET A 1 -29.27 62.44 -10.24
CA MET A 1 -28.65 61.50 -11.20
C MET A 1 -27.13 61.33 -11.04
N LYS A 2 -26.33 62.37 -10.77
CA LYS A 2 -24.85 62.23 -10.60
C LYS A 2 -24.39 61.39 -9.37
N LYS A 3 -25.14 61.37 -8.26
CA LYS A 3 -24.82 60.54 -7.08
C LYS A 3 -25.18 59.05 -7.23
N LEU A 4 -26.13 58.71 -8.11
CA LEU A 4 -26.55 57.32 -8.37
C LEU A 4 -25.56 56.61 -9.32
N ILE A 5 -24.98 57.36 -10.26
CA ILE A 5 -23.94 56.88 -11.18
C ILE A 5 -22.63 56.61 -10.43
N LEU A 6 -22.28 57.41 -9.41
CA LEU A 6 -21.08 57.18 -8.60
C LEU A 6 -21.19 55.92 -7.73
N PHE A 7 -22.39 55.58 -7.24
CA PHE A 7 -22.63 54.33 -6.49
C PHE A 7 -22.66 53.09 -7.40
N LEU A 8 -23.15 53.21 -8.64
CA LEU A 8 -23.05 52.14 -9.64
C LEU A 8 -21.60 51.91 -10.11
N VAL A 9 -20.79 52.95 -10.21
CA VAL A 9 -19.37 52.83 -10.60
C VAL A 9 -18.52 52.24 -9.45
N LEU A 10 -18.81 52.53 -8.18
CA LEU A 10 -18.17 51.83 -7.04
C LEU A 10 -18.63 50.36 -6.91
N GLY A 11 -19.89 50.05 -7.23
CA GLY A 11 -20.41 48.66 -7.22
C GLY A 11 -19.84 47.77 -8.33
N VAL A 12 -19.46 48.35 -9.47
CA VAL A 12 -18.85 47.63 -10.60
C VAL A 12 -17.33 47.43 -10.42
N LEU A 13 -16.64 48.31 -9.69
CA LEU A 13 -15.20 48.17 -9.40
C LEU A 13 -14.89 47.11 -8.32
N LEU A 14 -15.84 46.78 -7.44
CA LEU A 14 -15.68 45.70 -6.45
C LEU A 14 -16.07 44.30 -7.00
N SER A 15 -16.72 44.24 -8.17
CA SER A 15 -17.21 42.99 -8.76
C SER A 15 -16.27 42.34 -9.79
N CYS A 16 -15.10 42.94 -10.06
CA CYS A 16 -14.12 42.47 -11.06
C CYS A 16 -12.80 41.96 -10.47
N GLN A 17 -12.79 41.46 -9.23
CA GLN A 17 -11.65 40.65 -8.78
C GLN A 17 -11.79 39.24 -9.34
N SER A 18 -10.79 38.80 -10.10
CA SER A 18 -10.65 37.39 -10.48
C SER A 18 -10.71 36.51 -9.22
N THR A 19 -11.20 35.29 -9.36
CA THR A 19 -11.25 34.29 -8.27
C THR A 19 -9.90 34.14 -7.58
N ASP A 20 -8.81 34.19 -8.34
CA ASP A 20 -7.44 34.14 -7.83
C ASP A 20 -7.08 35.35 -6.97
N ASN A 21 -7.50 36.56 -7.34
CA ASN A 21 -7.29 37.76 -6.51
C ASN A 21 -8.00 37.62 -5.15
N ARG A 22 -9.23 37.09 -5.14
CA ARG A 22 -9.97 36.85 -3.89
C ARG A 22 -9.29 35.81 -3.00
N ARG A 23 -8.77 34.73 -3.60
CA ARG A 23 -8.05 33.68 -2.87
C ARG A 23 -6.72 34.18 -2.31
N LEU A 24 -6.01 35.00 -3.09
CA LEU A 24 -4.78 35.65 -2.67
C LEU A 24 -5.03 36.56 -1.48
N GLU A 25 -6.00 37.48 -1.58
CA GLU A 25 -6.33 38.41 -0.50
C GLU A 25 -6.75 37.67 0.78
N LYS A 26 -7.58 36.62 0.64
CA LYS A 26 -7.96 35.77 1.77
C LYS A 26 -6.75 35.15 2.47
N THR A 27 -5.72 34.77 1.72
CA THR A 27 -4.48 34.24 2.32
C THR A 27 -3.69 35.33 3.04
N LEU A 28 -3.60 36.53 2.45
CA LEU A 28 -2.95 37.67 3.08
C LEU A 28 -3.64 38.05 4.41
N ASP A 29 -4.96 37.96 4.47
CA ASP A 29 -5.73 38.16 5.71
C ASP A 29 -5.44 37.05 6.74
N LEU A 30 -5.37 35.79 6.31
CA LEU A 30 -5.03 34.63 7.16
C LEU A 30 -3.61 34.71 7.73
N ALA A 31 -2.68 35.35 7.02
CA ALA A 31 -1.29 35.53 7.47
C ALA A 31 -1.16 36.45 8.69
N GLN A 32 -2.17 37.29 8.99
CA GLN A 32 -2.19 38.20 10.13
C GLN A 32 -0.91 39.03 10.23
N SER A 33 -0.15 38.92 11.33
CA SER A 33 1.10 39.64 11.54
C SER A 33 2.19 39.30 10.50
N ASN A 34 2.07 38.17 9.81
CA ASN A 34 3.01 37.75 8.76
C ASN A 34 2.62 38.22 7.35
N ARG A 35 1.53 38.99 7.19
CA ARG A 35 1.07 39.52 5.90
C ARG A 35 2.18 40.25 5.14
N GLY A 36 2.97 41.07 5.85
CA GLY A 36 4.05 41.85 5.25
C GLY A 36 5.13 41.01 4.57
N GLU A 37 5.43 39.80 5.07
CA GLU A 37 6.38 38.89 4.42
C GLU A 37 5.83 38.38 3.09
N LEU A 38 4.54 38.05 3.00
CA LEU A 38 3.93 37.59 1.76
C LEU A 38 3.81 38.70 0.72
N GLU A 39 3.44 39.92 1.14
CA GLU A 39 3.40 41.10 0.28
C GLU A 39 4.79 41.47 -0.24
N LYS A 40 5.85 41.33 0.58
CA LYS A 40 7.25 41.55 0.18
C LYS A 40 7.65 40.63 -0.97
N VAL A 41 7.21 39.36 -1.00
CA VAL A 41 7.47 38.45 -2.14
C VAL A 41 6.80 38.95 -3.42
N ILE A 42 5.55 39.38 -3.35
CA ILE A 42 4.79 39.89 -4.50
C ILE A 42 5.46 41.17 -5.02
N GLN A 43 5.80 42.09 -4.13
CA GLN A 43 6.46 43.34 -4.47
C GLN A 43 7.84 43.11 -5.12
N TYR A 44 8.61 42.16 -4.60
CA TYR A 44 9.93 41.81 -5.13
C TYR A 44 9.87 41.46 -6.62
N TYR A 45 8.95 40.57 -7.02
CA TYR A 45 8.82 40.15 -8.43
C TYR A 45 7.99 41.11 -9.30
N SER A 46 7.25 42.06 -8.72
CA SER A 46 6.52 43.05 -9.51
C SER A 46 7.38 44.21 -10.02
N GLN A 47 8.61 44.35 -9.51
CA GLN A 47 9.52 45.45 -9.88
C GLN A 47 10.08 45.35 -11.31
N ASN A 48 10.11 44.15 -11.90
CA ASN A 48 10.70 43.91 -13.20
C ASN A 48 9.77 43.06 -14.08
N GLU A 49 9.44 43.53 -15.28
CA GLU A 49 8.59 42.80 -16.23
C GLU A 49 9.16 41.42 -16.61
N ALA A 50 10.50 41.28 -16.61
CA ALA A 50 11.17 40.01 -16.86
C ALA A 50 10.83 38.93 -15.82
N ASP A 51 10.37 39.32 -14.63
CA ASP A 51 9.96 38.41 -13.55
C ASP A 51 8.46 38.12 -13.53
N SER A 52 7.70 38.50 -14.58
CA SER A 52 6.25 38.28 -14.67
C SER A 52 5.82 36.82 -14.40
N LEU A 53 6.58 35.83 -14.89
CA LEU A 53 6.31 34.42 -14.58
C LEU A 53 6.62 34.06 -13.12
N LYS A 54 7.69 34.62 -12.53
CA LYS A 54 8.00 34.42 -11.10
C LYS A 54 6.96 35.07 -10.21
N LEU A 55 6.45 36.25 -10.58
CA LEU A 55 5.32 36.90 -9.92
C LEU A 55 4.08 36.00 -9.96
N LYS A 56 3.76 35.41 -11.12
CA LYS A 56 2.64 34.46 -11.25
C LYS A 56 2.85 33.22 -10.36
N ALA A 57 4.07 32.69 -10.28
CA ALA A 57 4.42 31.55 -9.43
C ALA A 57 4.35 31.88 -7.93
N ALA A 58 4.82 33.06 -7.53
CA ALA A 58 4.70 33.57 -6.17
C ALA A 58 3.24 33.67 -5.74
N ARG A 59 2.40 34.26 -6.59
CA ARG A 59 0.95 34.36 -6.36
C ARG A 59 0.29 32.98 -6.28
N PHE A 60 0.72 32.03 -7.11
CA PHE A 60 0.27 30.64 -7.05
C PHE A 60 0.61 29.98 -5.71
N LEU A 61 1.85 30.11 -5.23
CA LEU A 61 2.24 29.57 -3.93
C LEU A 61 1.41 30.18 -2.80
N ILE A 62 1.31 31.51 -2.76
CA ILE A 62 0.60 32.21 -1.70
C ILE A 62 -0.90 31.84 -1.71
N MET A 63 -1.60 31.93 -2.84
CA MET A 63 -3.06 31.68 -2.86
C MET A 63 -3.48 30.22 -2.61
N ASN A 64 -2.54 29.29 -2.61
CA ASN A 64 -2.75 27.87 -2.27
C ASN A 64 -2.14 27.49 -0.90
N MET A 65 -1.50 28.42 -0.21
CA MET A 65 -0.86 28.19 1.09
C MET A 65 -1.82 27.79 2.24
N PRO A 66 -3.08 28.29 2.32
CA PRO A 66 -4.00 27.91 3.39
C PRO A 66 -4.25 26.41 3.41
N GLY A 67 -4.06 25.79 4.57
CA GLY A 67 -4.14 24.33 4.76
C GLY A 67 -2.79 23.60 4.74
N HIS A 68 -1.69 24.27 4.40
CA HIS A 68 -0.33 23.74 4.61
C HIS A 68 0.20 24.12 5.99
N TYR A 69 0.86 23.17 6.66
CA TYR A 69 1.27 23.36 8.06
C TYR A 69 2.73 22.99 8.33
N SER A 70 3.24 23.53 9.44
CA SER A 70 4.55 23.23 10.02
C SER A 70 4.43 22.88 11.50
N PHE A 71 5.30 21.98 11.97
CA PHE A 71 5.50 21.79 13.40
C PHE A 71 6.51 22.79 13.94
N ILE A 72 6.14 23.44 15.04
CA ILE A 72 6.99 24.38 15.78
C ILE A 72 7.01 24.04 17.27
N GLY A 73 7.70 24.88 18.05
CA GLY A 73 7.70 24.81 19.50
C GLY A 73 8.73 23.84 20.09
N ARG A 74 8.92 23.95 21.41
CA ARG A 74 10.00 23.29 22.15
C ARG A 74 9.90 21.75 22.12
N ASN A 75 8.68 21.21 22.11
CA ASN A 75 8.47 19.76 22.09
C ASN A 75 8.97 19.13 20.79
N TYR A 76 8.65 19.72 19.63
CA TYR A 76 9.12 19.25 18.34
C TYR A 76 10.64 19.34 18.22
N GLU A 77 11.23 20.45 18.69
CA GLU A 77 12.69 20.61 18.72
C GLU A 77 13.38 19.57 19.62
N ASN A 78 12.82 19.29 20.80
CA ASN A 78 13.35 18.26 21.70
C ASN A 78 13.24 16.86 21.07
N TYR A 79 12.12 16.55 20.43
CA TYR A 79 11.92 15.30 19.70
C TYR A 79 12.97 15.12 18.58
N CYS A 80 13.19 16.16 17.76
CA CYS A 80 14.22 16.15 16.72
C CYS A 80 15.61 15.92 17.30
N LYS A 81 16.00 16.70 18.32
CA LYS A 81 17.32 16.57 18.99
C LYS A 81 17.53 15.18 19.61
N ALA A 82 16.50 14.60 20.23
CA ALA A 82 16.58 13.26 20.80
C ALA A 82 16.69 12.19 19.70
N SER A 83 15.92 12.33 18.62
CA SER A 83 15.94 11.40 17.48
C SER A 83 17.29 11.40 16.77
N GLU A 84 17.89 12.59 16.57
CA GLU A 84 19.23 12.75 16.01
C GLU A 84 20.29 11.96 16.78
N LYS A 85 20.32 12.11 18.11
CA LYS A 85 21.23 11.35 18.98
C LYS A 85 21.06 9.84 18.85
N ILE A 86 19.84 9.35 18.60
CA ILE A 86 19.57 7.93 18.43
C ILE A 86 20.02 7.45 17.04
N ILE A 87 19.60 8.16 15.99
CA ILE A 87 19.84 7.81 14.59
C ILE A 87 21.34 7.77 14.29
N PHE A 88 22.10 8.76 14.75
CA PHE A 88 23.55 8.84 14.50
C PHE A 88 24.41 8.12 15.54
N SER A 89 23.80 7.38 16.47
CA SER A 89 24.55 6.54 17.42
C SER A 89 25.20 5.33 16.74
N LYS A 90 26.25 4.79 17.37
CA LYS A 90 26.92 3.54 16.96
C LYS A 90 26.14 2.25 17.31
N THR A 91 24.89 2.37 17.77
CA THR A 91 24.09 1.20 18.17
C THR A 91 23.53 0.43 16.97
N SER A 92 23.14 -0.83 17.15
CA SER A 92 22.56 -1.63 16.07
C SER A 92 21.22 -1.07 15.60
N MET A 93 20.89 -1.27 14.32
CA MET A 93 19.67 -0.72 13.70
C MET A 93 18.39 -1.07 14.46
N ASN A 94 18.23 -2.33 14.89
CA ASN A 94 17.06 -2.75 15.68
C ASN A 94 16.97 -1.98 17.02
N LYS A 95 18.10 -1.71 17.69
CA LYS A 95 18.11 -0.92 18.93
C LYS A 95 17.75 0.54 18.66
N LYS A 96 18.14 1.10 17.51
CA LYS A 96 17.71 2.45 17.08
C LYS A 96 16.19 2.50 16.92
N VAL A 97 15.62 1.57 16.16
CA VAL A 97 14.16 1.47 15.95
C VAL A 97 13.41 1.32 17.28
N ASP A 98 13.85 0.42 18.17
CA ASP A 98 13.21 0.23 19.47
C ASP A 98 13.23 1.52 20.32
N LYS A 99 14.33 2.29 20.29
CA LYS A 99 14.44 3.58 20.99
C LYS A 99 13.55 4.65 20.36
N LEU A 100 13.53 4.77 19.03
CA LEU A 100 12.67 5.74 18.33
C LEU A 100 11.18 5.44 18.55
N ASN A 101 10.79 4.17 18.53
CA ASN A 101 9.42 3.76 18.84
C ASN A 101 9.00 4.07 20.28
N LYS A 102 9.94 4.08 21.24
CA LYS A 102 9.68 4.57 22.60
C LYS A 102 9.55 6.10 22.62
N LEU A 103 10.42 6.79 21.91
CA LEU A 103 10.43 8.25 21.84
C LEU A 103 9.13 8.80 21.23
N ILE A 104 8.62 8.18 20.17
CA ILE A 104 7.34 8.59 19.54
C ILE A 104 6.16 8.47 20.51
N ARG A 105 6.17 7.49 21.44
CA ARG A 105 5.13 7.39 22.47
C ARG A 105 5.23 8.50 23.53
N GLN A 106 6.42 9.06 23.73
CA GLN A 106 6.66 10.18 24.65
C GLN A 106 6.31 11.53 24.00
N TYR A 107 6.36 11.59 22.66
CA TYR A 107 6.03 12.76 21.86
C TYR A 107 4.98 12.39 20.81
N PRO A 108 3.72 12.14 21.22
CA PRO A 108 2.63 11.93 20.28
C PRO A 108 2.34 13.23 19.49
N ALA A 109 1.61 13.14 18.37
CA ALA A 109 1.42 14.26 17.44
C ALA A 109 0.85 15.50 18.12
N GLU A 110 -0.07 15.28 19.06
CA GLU A 110 -0.80 16.30 19.82
C GLU A 110 0.13 17.14 20.71
N CYS A 111 1.35 16.66 20.98
CA CYS A 111 2.36 17.43 21.72
C CYS A 111 3.09 18.47 20.85
N PHE A 112 2.92 18.43 19.52
CA PHE A 112 3.55 19.38 18.62
C PHE A 112 2.60 20.52 18.29
N GLU A 113 3.10 21.74 18.43
CA GLU A 113 2.39 22.92 17.98
C GLU A 113 2.38 22.93 16.46
N ARG A 114 1.18 22.97 15.87
CA ARG A 114 0.96 22.97 14.42
C ARG A 114 0.43 24.33 14.01
N VAL A 115 1.15 25.02 13.12
CA VAL A 115 0.82 26.37 12.63
C VAL A 115 0.69 26.37 11.11
N GLU A 116 -0.19 27.21 10.58
CA GLU A 116 -0.32 27.40 9.14
C GLU A 116 0.93 28.07 8.58
N ASP A 117 1.35 27.64 7.40
CA ASP A 117 2.57 28.16 6.78
C ASP A 117 2.46 29.67 6.50
N CYS A 118 1.27 30.17 6.14
CA CYS A 118 1.06 31.59 5.86
C CYS A 118 1.34 32.50 7.06
N SER A 119 1.26 31.98 8.30
CA SER A 119 1.53 32.77 9.50
C SER A 119 3.00 32.82 9.91
N ILE A 120 3.88 32.03 9.30
CA ILE A 120 5.28 31.91 9.74
C ILE A 120 6.34 31.87 8.62
N ILE A 121 5.94 31.65 7.37
CA ILE A 121 6.90 31.59 6.25
C ILE A 121 7.47 32.97 5.94
N THR A 122 8.78 33.04 5.67
CA THR A 122 9.47 34.31 5.38
C THR A 122 9.56 34.57 3.88
N ALA A 123 9.64 35.85 3.53
CA ALA A 123 9.82 36.30 2.15
C ALA A 123 11.13 35.76 1.55
N ASP A 124 12.20 35.80 2.34
CA ASP A 124 13.54 35.39 1.90
C ASP A 124 13.57 33.89 1.53
N TYR A 125 12.90 33.04 2.33
CA TYR A 125 12.76 31.62 2.03
C TYR A 125 11.97 31.37 0.74
N LEU A 126 10.83 32.04 0.57
CA LEU A 126 10.00 31.89 -0.62
C LEU A 126 10.70 32.39 -1.89
N ILE A 127 11.33 33.56 -1.84
CA ILE A 127 12.10 34.13 -2.95
C ILE A 127 13.25 33.19 -3.34
N GLN A 128 13.99 32.68 -2.35
CA GLN A 128 15.06 31.72 -2.60
C GLN A 128 14.52 30.44 -3.26
N ASN A 129 13.44 29.86 -2.74
CA ASN A 129 12.82 28.67 -3.33
C ASN A 129 12.35 28.91 -4.77
N ILE A 130 11.65 30.02 -5.02
CA ILE A 130 11.17 30.38 -6.36
C ILE A 130 12.35 30.53 -7.33
N ASN A 131 13.41 31.24 -6.93
CA ASN A 131 14.59 31.44 -7.78
C ASN A 131 15.27 30.11 -8.13
N ILE A 132 15.50 29.24 -7.15
CA ILE A 132 16.11 27.90 -7.38
C ILE A 132 15.22 27.06 -8.30
N ALA A 133 13.90 27.02 -8.05
CA ALA A 133 12.97 26.24 -8.86
C ALA A 133 12.89 26.77 -10.30
N PHE A 134 12.94 28.09 -10.51
CA PHE A 134 12.97 28.69 -11.84
C PHE A 134 14.28 28.40 -12.59
N GLU A 135 15.42 28.42 -11.90
CA GLU A 135 16.69 28.03 -12.51
C GLU A 135 16.62 26.58 -13.01
N ASP A 136 16.12 25.66 -12.17
CA ASP A 136 15.94 24.26 -12.53
C ASP A 136 14.93 24.08 -13.68
N TRP A 137 13.85 24.88 -13.73
CA TRP A 137 12.82 24.78 -14.75
C TRP A 137 13.23 25.38 -16.10
N GLN A 138 13.82 26.58 -16.10
CA GLN A 138 14.11 27.34 -17.32
C GLN A 138 15.47 27.02 -17.92
N ARG A 139 16.45 26.64 -17.08
CA ARG A 139 17.85 26.42 -17.49
C ARG A 139 18.35 25.02 -17.17
N GLY A 140 17.66 24.28 -16.30
CA GLY A 140 18.01 22.92 -15.95
C GLY A 140 17.76 21.91 -17.08
N ASN A 141 18.41 20.75 -16.98
CA ASN A 141 18.34 19.71 -17.99
C ASN A 141 17.06 18.87 -17.95
N TRP A 142 16.40 18.83 -16.79
CA TRP A 142 15.42 17.77 -16.46
C TRP A 142 13.95 18.19 -16.48
N ALA A 143 13.68 19.49 -16.69
CA ALA A 143 12.34 20.04 -16.75
C ALA A 143 12.00 20.61 -18.14
N LYS A 144 12.71 20.15 -19.19
CA LYS A 144 12.42 20.49 -20.59
C LYS A 144 11.03 20.00 -20.98
N GLY A 145 10.25 20.84 -21.66
CA GLY A 145 8.89 20.49 -22.11
C GLY A 145 7.80 20.63 -21.03
N ILE A 146 8.16 20.98 -19.79
CA ILE A 146 7.22 21.08 -18.67
C ILE A 146 6.49 22.42 -18.71
N THR A 147 5.16 22.39 -18.66
CA THR A 147 4.34 23.61 -18.68
C THR A 147 4.41 24.37 -17.35
N PHE A 148 4.05 25.64 -17.36
CA PHE A 148 4.00 26.46 -16.14
C PHE A 148 3.12 25.85 -15.04
N ASN A 149 1.96 25.27 -15.39
CA ASN A 149 1.07 24.66 -14.41
C ASN A 149 1.67 23.38 -13.81
N GLU A 150 2.33 22.55 -14.62
CA GLU A 150 3.03 21.36 -14.13
C GLU A 150 4.24 21.73 -13.27
N PHE A 151 4.97 22.78 -13.64
CA PHE A 151 6.03 23.37 -12.81
C PHE A 151 5.48 23.80 -11.44
N CYS A 152 4.37 24.55 -11.42
CA CYS A 152 3.72 25.02 -10.20
C CYS A 152 3.34 23.90 -9.24
N GLU A 153 2.90 22.75 -9.74
CA GLU A 153 2.47 21.61 -8.92
C GLU A 153 3.61 20.66 -8.53
N TYR A 154 4.57 20.42 -9.44
CA TYR A 154 5.47 19.27 -9.34
C TYR A 154 6.94 19.62 -9.16
N LEU A 155 7.31 20.90 -9.24
CA LEU A 155 8.68 21.34 -9.02
C LEU A 155 8.79 22.61 -8.16
N LEU A 156 7.88 23.57 -8.30
CA LEU A 156 7.85 24.83 -7.55
C LEU A 156 7.61 24.72 -6.04
N PRO A 157 6.77 23.81 -5.51
CA PRO A 157 6.38 23.83 -4.09
C PRO A 157 7.59 23.88 -3.16
N TYR A 158 7.48 24.71 -2.12
CA TYR A 158 8.56 24.92 -1.15
C TYR A 158 8.71 23.75 -0.17
N LYS A 159 7.76 22.79 -0.18
CA LYS A 159 7.80 21.52 0.56
C LYS A 159 7.52 20.33 -0.36
N CYS A 160 8.01 19.18 0.08
CA CYS A 160 7.78 17.87 -0.54
C CYS A 160 6.74 17.04 0.23
N THR A 161 6.51 17.35 1.51
CA THR A 161 5.52 16.71 2.37
C THR A 161 5.00 17.69 3.41
N GLU A 162 3.79 17.48 3.91
CA GLU A 162 3.24 18.27 5.01
C GLU A 162 4.10 18.20 6.27
N THR A 163 4.12 19.28 7.04
CA THR A 163 4.91 19.44 8.29
C THR A 163 6.43 19.44 8.12
N GLN A 164 6.94 19.38 6.88
CA GLN A 164 8.34 19.65 6.57
C GLN A 164 8.77 21.01 7.13
N ALA A 165 9.96 21.06 7.73
CA ALA A 165 10.51 22.31 8.24
C ALA A 165 10.94 23.24 7.09
N PHE A 166 10.90 24.56 7.33
CA PHE A 166 11.50 25.55 6.43
C PHE A 166 13.02 25.55 6.58
N ASP A 167 13.67 24.55 5.99
CA ASP A 167 15.12 24.42 5.93
C ASP A 167 15.61 24.41 4.48
N ASN A 168 16.93 24.40 4.31
CA ASN A 168 17.60 24.47 3.00
C ASN A 168 17.59 23.12 2.25
N TRP A 169 16.48 22.38 2.29
CA TRP A 169 16.39 21.01 1.76
C TRP A 169 16.84 20.88 0.31
N ARG A 170 16.52 21.83 -0.57
CA ARG A 170 16.98 21.80 -1.95
C ARG A 170 18.50 21.77 -2.02
N THR A 171 19.15 22.71 -1.34
CA THR A 171 20.61 22.83 -1.34
C THR A 171 21.28 21.63 -0.67
N VAL A 172 20.73 21.11 0.43
CA VAL A 172 21.35 20.02 1.19
C VAL A 172 21.14 18.66 0.53
N LEU A 173 20.00 18.41 -0.11
CA LEU A 173 19.72 17.13 -0.78
C LEU A 173 20.30 17.06 -2.20
N ARG A 174 20.50 18.20 -2.87
CA ARG A 174 21.00 18.25 -4.27
C ARG A 174 22.32 17.50 -4.50
N PRO A 175 23.32 17.49 -3.60
CA PRO A 175 24.57 16.75 -3.82
C PRO A 175 24.43 15.22 -3.77
N ILE A 176 23.35 14.67 -3.22
CA ILE A 176 23.19 13.22 -3.05
C ILE A 176 23.10 12.55 -4.42
N ALA A 177 23.87 11.47 -4.64
CA ALA A 177 23.96 10.74 -5.91
C ALA A 177 24.33 11.61 -7.14
N ASN A 178 24.95 12.78 -6.95
CA ASN A 178 25.24 13.69 -8.07
C ASN A 178 26.29 13.17 -9.05
N ASP A 179 27.17 12.28 -8.61
CA ASP A 179 28.10 11.50 -9.44
C ASP A 179 27.38 10.78 -10.60
N THR A 180 26.13 10.35 -10.36
CA THR A 180 25.34 9.59 -11.33
C THR A 180 24.95 10.41 -12.57
N LEU A 181 24.93 11.74 -12.48
CA LEU A 181 24.51 12.61 -13.59
C LEU A 181 25.66 13.06 -14.50
N GLN A 182 26.92 12.95 -14.05
CA GLN A 182 28.06 13.49 -14.79
C GLN A 182 28.20 12.85 -16.18
N ASP A 183 28.03 11.53 -16.27
CA ASP A 183 28.17 10.79 -17.52
C ASP A 183 27.03 11.05 -18.52
N PHE A 184 25.87 11.57 -18.06
CA PHE A 184 24.75 11.86 -18.95
C PHE A 184 25.06 12.99 -19.92
N GLU A 185 25.93 13.94 -19.54
CA GLU A 185 26.34 15.03 -20.43
C GLU A 185 27.07 14.53 -21.68
N HIS A 186 27.64 13.33 -21.61
CA HIS A 186 28.36 12.68 -22.72
C HIS A 186 27.47 11.75 -23.57
N ASN A 187 26.19 11.56 -23.21
CA ASN A 187 25.27 10.67 -23.93
C ASN A 187 24.12 11.44 -24.59
N ASP A 188 24.26 11.66 -25.90
CA ASP A 188 23.30 12.42 -26.71
C ASP A 188 21.88 11.84 -26.74
N LEU A 189 21.69 10.55 -26.49
CA LEU A 189 20.37 9.93 -26.47
C LEU A 189 19.71 10.09 -25.10
N TRP A 190 20.47 9.83 -24.03
CA TRP A 190 19.92 9.78 -22.68
C TRP A 190 19.77 11.18 -22.05
N ASN A 191 20.59 12.15 -22.46
CA ASN A 191 20.48 13.55 -22.02
C ASN A 191 19.27 14.30 -22.61
N LYS A 192 18.55 13.68 -23.56
CA LYS A 192 17.36 14.28 -24.20
C LYS A 192 16.07 14.10 -23.40
N THR A 193 16.08 13.27 -22.35
CA THR A 193 14.91 13.03 -21.51
C THR A 193 15.30 12.97 -20.05
N SER A 194 14.44 13.47 -19.17
CA SER A 194 14.64 13.34 -17.73
C SER A 194 14.42 11.91 -17.22
N TYR A 195 13.87 11.01 -18.05
CA TYR A 195 13.59 9.63 -17.67
C TYR A 195 14.85 8.88 -17.21
N TRP A 196 15.84 8.73 -18.09
CA TRP A 196 17.03 7.92 -17.82
C TRP A 196 17.84 8.47 -16.64
N ALA A 197 17.93 9.79 -16.53
CA ALA A 197 18.61 10.44 -15.42
C ALA A 197 17.86 10.26 -14.09
N ALA A 198 16.53 10.38 -14.08
CA ALA A 198 15.71 10.12 -12.89
C ALA A 198 15.77 8.66 -12.46
N GLU A 199 15.72 7.72 -13.41
CA GLU A 199 15.88 6.29 -13.20
C GLU A 199 17.24 5.97 -12.56
N ALA A 200 18.33 6.47 -13.15
CA ALA A 200 19.67 6.21 -12.65
C ALA A 200 19.85 6.74 -11.21
N ILE A 201 19.36 7.95 -10.93
CA ILE A 201 19.35 8.49 -9.57
C ILE A 201 18.52 7.61 -8.65
N ASN A 202 17.28 7.26 -9.02
CA ASN A 202 16.42 6.45 -8.18
C ASN A 202 17.02 5.07 -7.86
N MET A 203 17.72 4.45 -8.82
CA MET A 203 18.46 3.21 -8.59
C MET A 203 19.66 3.42 -7.66
N LYS A 204 20.42 4.50 -7.83
CA LYS A 204 21.54 4.84 -6.92
C LYS A 204 21.05 5.10 -5.50
N LEU A 205 19.82 5.60 -5.34
CA LEU A 205 19.20 5.84 -4.05
C LEU A 205 18.86 4.55 -3.29
N HIS A 206 18.95 3.35 -3.89
CA HIS A 206 18.67 2.08 -3.22
C HIS A 206 19.33 2.00 -1.84
N ASP A 207 20.65 2.20 -1.78
CA ASP A 207 21.42 2.08 -0.53
C ASP A 207 21.23 3.28 0.42
N THR A 208 20.62 4.36 -0.07
CA THR A 208 20.36 5.58 0.70
C THR A 208 18.98 5.56 1.34
N VAL A 209 17.95 5.12 0.61
CA VAL A 209 16.54 5.21 1.05
C VAL A 209 15.98 3.85 1.48
N ILE A 210 16.55 2.73 1.06
CA ILE A 210 16.11 1.39 1.48
C ILE A 210 16.99 0.89 2.62
N ILE A 211 16.42 0.93 3.83
CA ILE A 211 17.08 0.41 5.01
C ILE A 211 16.48 -0.95 5.38
N HIS A 212 17.33 -1.98 5.40
CA HIS A 212 16.94 -3.32 5.81
C HIS A 212 16.78 -3.41 7.32
N VAL A 213 15.56 -3.18 7.79
CA VAL A 213 15.18 -3.30 9.21
C VAL A 213 14.42 -4.61 9.47
N ARG A 214 14.65 -5.24 10.63
CA ARG A 214 13.85 -6.41 11.07
C ARG A 214 12.51 -6.00 11.67
N LYS A 215 12.43 -4.76 12.16
CA LYS A 215 11.23 -4.15 12.75
C LYS A 215 11.12 -2.74 12.21
N ASN A 216 9.91 -2.31 11.91
CA ASN A 216 9.64 -0.97 11.43
C ASN A 216 9.42 0.01 12.58
N MET A 217 9.62 1.28 12.28
CA MET A 217 9.09 2.36 13.11
C MET A 217 7.57 2.39 13.04
N ASN A 218 6.90 2.75 14.13
CA ASN A 218 5.44 2.85 14.22
C ASN A 218 4.88 4.20 13.69
N GLY A 219 5.58 4.84 12.76
CA GLY A 219 5.39 6.24 12.35
C GLY A 219 6.62 7.10 12.68
N HIS A 220 6.63 8.37 12.28
CA HIS A 220 7.63 9.36 12.68
C HIS A 220 7.19 10.79 12.32
N TYR A 221 7.82 11.77 12.96
CA TYR A 221 7.65 13.20 12.61
C TYR A 221 9.00 13.84 12.23
N LEU A 222 9.87 13.07 11.59
CA LEU A 222 11.26 13.45 11.29
C LEU A 222 11.38 14.18 9.94
N TYR A 223 10.81 15.38 9.84
CA TYR A 223 10.70 16.13 8.58
C TYR A 223 11.70 17.30 8.45
N LYS A 224 12.86 17.19 9.14
CA LYS A 224 14.01 18.09 8.98
C LYS A 224 15.10 17.41 8.16
N VAL A 225 15.81 18.19 7.34
CA VAL A 225 16.87 17.75 6.41
C VAL A 225 17.83 16.67 6.93
N PRO A 226 18.38 16.73 8.16
CA PRO A 226 19.31 15.70 8.64
C PRO A 226 18.72 14.27 8.65
N PHE A 227 17.40 14.14 8.72
CA PHE A 227 16.74 12.84 8.88
C PHE A 227 16.41 12.15 7.57
N TRP A 228 16.13 12.85 6.47
CA TRP A 228 15.49 12.30 5.28
C TRP A 228 16.14 11.01 4.74
N CYS A 229 17.47 10.94 4.72
CA CYS A 229 18.24 9.77 4.27
C CYS A 229 18.66 8.81 5.39
N ASN A 230 18.23 9.08 6.63
CA ASN A 230 18.67 8.38 7.83
C ASN A 230 17.50 7.83 8.68
N ILE A 231 16.25 8.05 8.28
CA ILE A 231 15.07 7.49 8.96
C ILE A 231 15.11 5.97 8.83
N PRO A 232 15.18 5.19 9.93
CA PRO A 232 15.28 3.74 9.89
C PRO A 232 13.90 3.10 9.64
N SER A 233 13.35 3.36 8.46
CA SER A 233 12.07 2.87 7.97
C SER A 233 12.24 2.27 6.58
N ASN A 234 11.49 1.20 6.30
CA ASN A 234 11.37 0.64 4.95
C ASN A 234 9.98 0.88 4.33
N SER A 235 9.15 1.73 4.95
CA SER A 235 7.80 2.02 4.47
C SER A 235 7.84 2.65 3.07
N CYS A 236 6.82 2.37 2.25
CA CYS A 236 6.70 3.02 0.94
C CYS A 236 6.61 4.54 1.09
N GLU A 237 5.90 5.05 2.09
CA GLU A 237 5.79 6.50 2.34
C GLU A 237 7.14 7.16 2.57
N THR A 238 7.95 6.68 3.52
CA THR A 238 9.27 7.28 3.81
C THR A 238 10.16 7.23 2.57
N ARG A 239 10.21 6.09 1.88
CA ARG A 239 11.03 5.93 0.66
C ARG A 239 10.61 6.88 -0.45
N THR A 240 9.31 6.95 -0.73
CA THR A 240 8.74 7.81 -1.77
C THR A 240 8.99 9.28 -1.44
N THR A 241 8.73 9.70 -0.20
CA THR A 241 8.95 11.09 0.24
C THR A 241 10.43 11.48 0.12
N THR A 242 11.37 10.66 0.58
CA THR A 242 12.82 10.95 0.47
C THR A 242 13.30 10.99 -0.97
N ALA A 243 12.94 10.00 -1.79
CA ALA A 243 13.35 9.99 -3.20
C ALA A 243 12.75 11.17 -3.97
N LEU A 244 11.48 11.54 -3.69
CA LEU A 244 10.84 12.72 -4.28
C LEU A 244 11.60 14.01 -3.94
N ALA A 245 11.98 14.21 -2.68
CA ALA A 245 12.71 15.40 -2.27
C ALA A 245 14.08 15.49 -2.94
N ILE A 246 14.83 14.38 -3.02
CA ILE A 246 16.13 14.35 -3.69
C ILE A 246 15.99 14.65 -5.19
N LEU A 247 15.03 14.03 -5.88
CA LEU A 247 14.79 14.28 -7.32
C LEU A 247 14.36 15.74 -7.56
N ARG A 248 13.41 16.27 -6.78
CA ARG A 248 12.99 17.68 -6.91
C ARG A 248 14.10 18.66 -6.61
N SER A 249 15.02 18.35 -5.69
CA SER A 249 16.18 19.20 -5.37
C SER A 249 17.16 19.36 -6.53
N LYS A 250 17.10 18.47 -7.53
CA LYS A 250 17.93 18.44 -8.74
C LYS A 250 17.20 18.96 -9.98
N GLY A 251 15.96 19.42 -9.83
CA GLY A 251 15.17 19.95 -10.95
C GLY A 251 14.27 18.94 -11.67
N PHE A 252 14.12 17.71 -11.17
CA PHE A 252 13.17 16.76 -11.75
C PHE A 252 11.75 17.08 -11.27
N PRO A 253 10.77 17.30 -12.17
CA PRO A 253 9.37 17.41 -11.78
C PRO A 253 8.82 16.02 -11.46
N VAL A 254 8.54 15.78 -10.18
CA VAL A 254 8.10 14.47 -9.66
C VAL A 254 6.88 14.66 -8.77
N SER A 255 5.91 13.75 -8.87
CA SER A 255 4.74 13.71 -7.98
C SER A 255 4.76 12.49 -7.05
N TYR A 256 4.06 12.62 -5.93
CA TYR A 256 3.76 11.53 -5.01
C TYR A 256 2.38 10.98 -5.36
N ASP A 257 2.33 9.75 -5.85
CA ASP A 257 1.10 9.07 -6.22
C ASP A 257 0.86 7.92 -5.23
N PHE A 258 -0.40 7.62 -4.91
CA PHE A 258 -0.74 6.67 -3.87
C PHE A 258 -2.15 6.11 -4.03
N ILE A 259 -2.37 5.00 -3.33
CA ILE A 259 -3.70 4.45 -3.06
C ILE A 259 -3.95 4.48 -1.56
N LEU A 260 -5.20 4.73 -1.19
CA LEU A 260 -5.63 4.69 0.20
C LEU A 260 -5.72 3.25 0.73
N GLN A 261 -6.09 2.31 -0.13
CA GLN A 261 -6.24 0.89 0.21
C GLN A 261 -6.22 0.05 -1.07
N TRP A 262 -5.37 -0.98 -1.14
CA TRP A 262 -5.43 -1.96 -2.24
C TRP A 262 -6.78 -2.68 -2.25
N ALA A 263 -7.34 -2.86 -3.45
CA ALA A 263 -8.55 -3.65 -3.64
C ALA A 263 -8.28 -5.15 -3.60
N THR A 264 -7.00 -5.58 -3.61
CA THR A 264 -6.53 -6.98 -3.61
C THR A 264 -5.57 -7.34 -2.46
N ASN A 265 -5.32 -6.40 -1.54
CA ASN A 265 -4.38 -6.54 -0.42
C ASN A 265 -4.84 -5.69 0.76
N ASN A 266 -4.27 -5.88 1.94
CA ASN A 266 -4.69 -5.26 3.20
C ASN A 266 -3.92 -3.97 3.56
N ASN A 267 -3.21 -3.35 2.61
CA ASN A 267 -2.38 -2.17 2.88
C ASN A 267 -2.62 -1.04 1.88
N ALA A 268 -2.31 0.19 2.30
CA ALA A 268 -2.11 1.34 1.41
C ALA A 268 -0.77 1.21 0.67
N HIS A 269 -0.54 2.03 -0.35
CA HIS A 269 0.74 2.06 -1.08
C HIS A 269 1.00 3.41 -1.72
N SER A 270 2.28 3.78 -1.86
CA SER A 270 2.72 5.04 -2.48
C SER A 270 3.96 4.84 -3.33
N TRP A 271 4.10 5.66 -4.37
CA TRP A 271 5.18 5.63 -5.34
C TRP A 271 5.40 7.00 -5.97
N LEU A 272 6.49 7.13 -6.74
CA LEU A 272 6.83 8.34 -7.48
C LEU A 272 6.21 8.29 -8.86
N SER A 273 5.79 9.44 -9.40
CA SER A 273 5.49 9.61 -10.82
C SER A 273 6.36 10.74 -11.37
N VAL A 274 7.38 10.39 -12.16
CA VAL A 274 8.30 11.33 -12.79
C VAL A 274 7.66 11.88 -14.06
N LEU A 275 7.56 13.20 -14.18
CA LEU A 275 7.07 13.87 -15.39
C LEU A 275 8.25 14.05 -16.36
N THR A 276 8.22 13.32 -17.48
CA THR A 276 9.34 13.26 -18.43
C THR A 276 9.19 14.20 -19.61
N ASP A 277 7.96 14.64 -19.87
CA ASP A 277 7.55 15.67 -20.82
C ASP A 277 6.13 16.12 -20.45
N HIS A 278 5.56 17.09 -21.16
CA HIS A 278 4.17 17.52 -20.97
C HIS A 278 3.20 16.32 -20.95
N ASN A 279 2.48 16.14 -19.85
CA ASN A 279 1.54 15.02 -19.60
C ASN A 279 2.12 13.60 -19.76
N ARG A 280 3.43 13.42 -19.93
CA ARG A 280 4.06 12.09 -20.01
C ARG A 280 4.70 11.73 -18.69
N ARG A 281 4.17 10.71 -18.02
CA ARG A 281 4.58 10.31 -16.67
C ARG A 281 5.08 8.88 -16.65
N ILE A 282 6.10 8.64 -15.82
CA ILE A 282 6.64 7.30 -15.59
C ILE A 282 6.64 7.01 -14.09
N PRO A 283 5.86 6.00 -13.63
CA PRO A 283 5.81 5.63 -12.23
C PRO A 283 7.00 4.76 -11.81
N CYS A 284 7.56 5.00 -10.63
CA CYS A 284 8.62 4.19 -10.04
C CYS A 284 8.56 4.14 -8.50
N GLU A 285 9.15 3.10 -7.92
CA GLU A 285 9.27 2.94 -6.47
C GLU A 285 10.50 3.69 -5.96
N GLY A 286 10.38 4.47 -4.88
CA GLY A 286 11.51 5.19 -4.29
C GLY A 286 12.66 4.24 -3.91
N GLY A 287 13.83 4.43 -4.54
CA GLY A 287 15.03 3.62 -4.31
C GLY A 287 15.08 2.26 -5.00
N HIS A 288 14.07 1.87 -5.79
CA HIS A 288 14.04 0.57 -6.46
C HIS A 288 14.10 0.74 -7.98
N GLU A 289 14.11 -0.39 -8.70
CA GLU A 289 14.07 -0.41 -10.15
C GLU A 289 12.90 0.46 -10.71
N PRO A 290 13.14 1.14 -11.85
CA PRO A 290 12.26 2.12 -12.51
C PRO A 290 10.92 1.55 -12.97
N PHE A 291 10.80 0.23 -13.00
CA PHE A 291 9.57 -0.44 -13.35
C PHE A 291 8.79 -0.83 -12.08
N LEU A 292 7.83 0.01 -11.71
CA LEU A 292 6.50 -0.53 -11.41
C LEU A 292 6.01 -1.16 -12.71
N ALA A 293 6.53 -2.31 -13.17
CA ALA A 293 6.32 -2.86 -14.53
C ALA A 293 4.87 -2.70 -15.00
N SER A 294 4.58 -1.62 -15.74
CA SER A 294 3.23 -1.05 -15.99
C SER A 294 2.17 -1.40 -14.90
N VAL A 295 2.42 -0.97 -13.65
CA VAL A 295 1.51 -0.89 -12.50
C VAL A 295 0.76 -2.18 -12.11
N ARG A 296 1.51 -3.23 -11.74
CA ARG A 296 1.02 -4.49 -11.12
C ARG A 296 -0.24 -5.08 -11.80
N PRO A 297 -0.10 -5.63 -13.02
CA PRO A 297 -1.21 -6.27 -13.72
C PRO A 297 -1.88 -7.35 -12.86
N GLY A 298 -3.22 -7.32 -12.80
CA GLY A 298 -4.02 -8.24 -11.97
C GLY A 298 -4.23 -7.80 -10.52
N GLU A 299 -3.58 -6.72 -10.06
CA GLU A 299 -3.86 -6.10 -8.77
C GLU A 299 -4.70 -4.82 -8.98
N CYS A 300 -5.99 -4.89 -8.66
CA CYS A 300 -6.88 -3.74 -8.70
C CYS A 300 -6.52 -2.76 -7.58
N LYS A 301 -6.24 -1.51 -7.96
CA LYS A 301 -5.87 -0.37 -7.12
C LYS A 301 -7.10 0.29 -6.54
N GLY A 302 -8.24 0.17 -7.24
CA GLY A 302 -9.50 0.81 -6.91
C GLY A 302 -9.50 2.28 -7.27
N LYS A 303 -8.72 3.09 -6.54
CA LYS A 303 -8.56 4.52 -6.73
C LYS A 303 -7.11 4.95 -6.53
N VAL A 304 -6.60 5.76 -7.45
CA VAL A 304 -5.26 6.33 -7.37
C VAL A 304 -5.35 7.84 -7.23
N TYR A 305 -4.64 8.37 -6.23
CA TYR A 305 -4.55 9.78 -5.93
C TYR A 305 -3.14 10.28 -6.14
N ARG A 306 -3.03 11.54 -6.55
CA ARG A 306 -1.76 12.27 -6.68
C ARG A 306 -1.78 13.46 -5.75
N ARG A 307 -0.70 13.63 -4.97
CA ARG A 307 -0.48 14.83 -4.16
C ARG A 307 -0.32 16.06 -5.05
N THR A 308 -1.01 17.13 -4.69
CA THR A 308 -0.94 18.45 -5.34
C THR A 308 -0.52 19.49 -4.31
N TYR A 309 -0.04 20.64 -4.77
CA TYR A 309 0.11 21.81 -3.93
C TYR A 309 -1.18 22.64 -3.92
N SER A 310 -1.90 22.71 -5.04
CA SER A 310 -3.22 23.34 -5.02
C SER A 310 -4.27 22.47 -4.32
N ALA A 311 -5.17 23.13 -3.60
CA ALA A 311 -6.30 22.49 -2.95
C ALA A 311 -7.33 22.03 -4.01
N ASN A 312 -7.85 20.82 -3.83
CA ASN A 312 -8.92 20.27 -4.65
C ASN A 312 -10.25 20.98 -4.33
N PRO A 313 -10.89 21.64 -5.31
CA PRO A 313 -12.14 22.38 -5.08
C PRO A 313 -13.28 21.53 -4.52
N ASP A 314 -13.39 20.25 -4.92
CA ASP A 314 -14.45 19.37 -4.45
C ASP A 314 -14.24 18.98 -2.98
N LEU A 315 -12.99 18.75 -2.56
CA LEU A 315 -12.66 18.49 -1.15
C LEU A 315 -12.86 19.75 -0.30
N VAL A 316 -12.53 20.94 -0.83
CA VAL A 316 -12.81 22.22 -0.15
C VAL A 316 -14.31 22.36 0.08
N LEU A 317 -15.13 22.13 -0.94
CA LEU A 317 -16.60 22.20 -0.82
C LEU A 317 -17.15 21.14 0.14
N MET A 318 -16.59 19.94 0.14
CA MET A 318 -16.99 18.87 1.08
C MET A 318 -16.75 19.30 2.53
N ASN A 319 -15.53 19.77 2.83
CA ASN A 319 -15.11 20.19 4.17
C ASN A 319 -15.82 21.45 4.67
N GLN A 320 -16.37 22.27 3.77
CA GLN A 320 -17.20 23.44 4.14
C GLN A 320 -18.66 23.08 4.45
N HIS A 321 -19.17 21.97 3.92
CA HIS A 321 -20.60 21.68 3.91
C HIS A 321 -21.00 20.43 4.70
N SER A 322 -20.03 19.67 5.18
CA SER A 322 -20.23 18.42 5.92
C SER A 322 -19.35 18.44 7.17
N SER A 323 -19.94 18.10 8.31
CA SER A 323 -19.23 18.08 9.60
C SER A 323 -18.57 16.74 9.90
N ASP A 324 -19.04 15.66 9.28
CA ASP A 324 -18.51 14.31 9.47
C ASP A 324 -17.99 13.76 8.14
N ILE A 325 -16.66 13.71 8.01
CA ILE A 325 -15.96 13.35 6.77
C ILE A 325 -14.86 12.35 7.14
N PRO A 326 -14.67 11.26 6.37
CA PRO A 326 -13.55 10.35 6.57
C PRO A 326 -12.23 11.11 6.64
N PRO A 327 -11.34 10.81 7.61
CA PRO A 327 -10.10 11.56 7.82
C PRO A 327 -9.25 11.75 6.56
N VAL A 328 -9.23 10.76 5.67
CA VAL A 328 -8.51 10.79 4.39
C VAL A 328 -8.99 11.88 3.43
N PHE A 329 -10.24 12.33 3.51
CA PHE A 329 -10.83 13.38 2.67
C PHE A 329 -10.86 14.76 3.35
N GLN A 330 -10.32 14.87 4.56
CA GLN A 330 -10.05 16.17 5.19
C GLN A 330 -8.79 16.83 4.60
N ASP A 331 -7.91 16.02 4.04
CA ASP A 331 -6.75 16.46 3.29
C ASP A 331 -7.16 17.00 1.92
N LEU A 332 -6.92 18.29 1.68
CA LEU A 332 -7.38 18.99 0.48
C LEU A 332 -6.43 18.80 -0.71
N PHE A 333 -5.23 18.28 -0.48
CA PHE A 333 -4.09 18.40 -1.39
C PHE A 333 -3.86 17.10 -2.17
N MET A 334 -4.91 16.67 -2.86
CA MET A 334 -4.86 15.50 -3.74
C MET A 334 -5.84 15.61 -4.90
N LYS A 335 -5.49 14.97 -6.02
CA LYS A 335 -6.37 14.80 -7.17
C LYS A 335 -6.49 13.33 -7.56
N ASP A 336 -7.65 12.96 -8.07
CA ASP A 336 -7.91 11.63 -8.63
C ASP A 336 -7.23 11.50 -10.00
N VAL A 337 -6.37 10.49 -10.13
CA VAL A 337 -5.62 10.16 -11.35
C VAL A 337 -5.82 8.71 -11.74
N THR A 338 -6.90 8.06 -11.28
CA THR A 338 -7.13 6.62 -11.48
C THR A 338 -7.11 6.22 -12.96
N ASP A 339 -7.61 7.08 -13.84
CA ASP A 339 -7.63 6.92 -15.29
C ASP A 339 -6.25 7.02 -15.96
N GLU A 340 -5.24 7.57 -15.27
CA GLU A 340 -3.84 7.51 -15.72
C GLU A 340 -3.21 6.11 -15.46
N TYR A 341 -3.85 5.28 -14.62
CA TYR A 341 -3.30 4.01 -14.13
C TYR A 341 -4.08 2.77 -14.56
N ALA A 342 -5.37 2.91 -14.88
CA ALA A 342 -6.23 1.80 -15.27
C ALA A 342 -7.41 2.25 -16.13
N ALA A 343 -8.03 1.30 -16.85
CA ALA A 343 -9.35 1.52 -17.42
C ALA A 343 -10.38 1.66 -16.28
N THR A 344 -11.22 2.68 -16.36
CA THR A 344 -12.17 3.02 -15.30
C THR A 344 -13.60 3.08 -15.79
N GLU A 345 -14.52 2.90 -14.85
CA GLU A 345 -15.96 3.04 -15.02
C GLU A 345 -16.52 4.08 -14.03
N SER A 346 -17.74 4.53 -14.29
CA SER A 346 -18.47 5.40 -13.37
C SER A 346 -19.72 4.68 -12.83
N PRO A 347 -19.56 3.67 -11.95
CA PRO A 347 -20.67 2.87 -11.47
C PRO A 347 -21.71 3.71 -10.69
N VAL A 348 -22.98 3.38 -10.92
CA VAL A 348 -24.13 4.01 -10.26
C VAL A 348 -24.69 3.06 -9.21
N PHE A 349 -24.55 3.41 -7.94
CA PHE A 349 -25.14 2.67 -6.83
C PHE A 349 -26.51 3.25 -6.46
N PRO A 350 -27.58 2.44 -6.50
CA PRO A 350 -28.86 2.84 -5.96
C PRO A 350 -28.83 2.81 -4.43
N VAL A 351 -29.55 3.75 -3.81
CA VAL A 351 -29.75 3.77 -2.35
C VAL A 351 -30.98 2.92 -2.01
N LEU A 352 -30.82 1.92 -1.15
CA LEU A 352 -31.94 1.09 -0.67
C LEU A 352 -32.94 1.95 0.11
N SER A 353 -34.23 1.65 -0.03
CA SER A 353 -35.34 2.45 0.53
C SER A 353 -35.20 2.73 2.02
N GLU A 354 -34.86 1.68 2.76
CA GLU A 354 -34.73 1.58 4.21
C GLU A 354 -33.39 2.12 4.74
N LYS A 355 -32.45 2.41 3.84
CA LYS A 355 -31.13 2.98 4.17
C LYS A 355 -31.00 4.44 3.73
N LYS A 356 -32.11 5.13 3.46
CA LYS A 356 -32.08 6.52 3.02
C LYS A 356 -31.71 7.46 4.16
N GLU A 357 -30.60 8.18 4.01
CA GLU A 357 -30.20 9.22 4.94
C GLU A 357 -30.36 10.60 4.29
N SER A 358 -31.40 11.35 4.67
CA SER A 358 -31.75 12.63 4.01
C SER A 358 -30.84 13.80 4.38
N LYS A 359 -30.12 13.69 5.49
CA LYS A 359 -29.18 14.71 5.96
C LYS A 359 -27.83 14.62 5.26
N GLU A 360 -27.50 13.45 4.74
CA GLU A 360 -26.21 13.20 4.10
C GLU A 360 -26.14 13.85 2.72
N LYS A 361 -25.05 14.58 2.49
CA LYS A 361 -24.75 15.25 1.22
C LYS A 361 -23.73 14.50 0.37
N TYR A 362 -22.89 13.69 1.01
CA TYR A 362 -21.85 12.92 0.38
C TYR A 362 -21.98 11.44 0.73
N ALA A 363 -21.57 10.62 -0.22
CA ALA A 363 -21.47 9.19 -0.11
C ALA A 363 -20.04 8.77 -0.46
N TYR A 364 -19.63 7.61 0.05
CA TYR A 364 -18.28 7.11 -0.06
C TYR A 364 -18.27 5.71 -0.68
N LEU A 365 -17.30 5.49 -1.55
CA LEU A 365 -16.97 4.18 -2.08
C LEU A 365 -15.93 3.57 -1.15
N THR A 366 -16.13 2.33 -0.73
CA THR A 366 -15.22 1.67 0.21
C THR A 366 -14.69 0.35 -0.32
N ILE A 367 -13.51 -0.03 0.14
CA ILE A 367 -12.85 -1.31 -0.10
C ILE A 367 -12.54 -1.97 1.24
N PHE A 368 -12.67 -3.29 1.32
CA PHE A 368 -12.30 -4.04 2.52
C PHE A 368 -10.77 -4.08 2.71
N ASN A 369 -10.29 -3.77 3.92
CA ASN A 369 -8.84 -3.74 4.24
C ASN A 369 -8.33 -4.97 5.00
N GLY A 370 -9.15 -6.02 5.12
CA GLY A 370 -8.86 -7.21 5.94
C GLY A 370 -9.55 -7.19 7.31
N VAL A 371 -9.95 -6.00 7.78
CA VAL A 371 -10.63 -5.82 9.07
C VAL A 371 -11.96 -5.11 8.89
N ASP A 372 -11.96 -3.97 8.19
CA ASP A 372 -13.10 -3.09 7.99
C ASP A 372 -13.11 -2.49 6.58
N TRP A 373 -14.14 -1.73 6.25
CA TRP A 373 -14.32 -1.02 4.99
C TRP A 373 -13.66 0.36 5.04
N THR A 374 -12.71 0.60 4.14
CA THR A 374 -11.94 1.85 4.06
C THR A 374 -12.50 2.73 2.93
N PRO A 375 -12.87 4.00 3.20
CA PRO A 375 -13.21 4.96 2.16
C PRO A 375 -12.05 5.20 1.20
N ILE A 376 -12.32 5.03 -0.09
CA ILE A 376 -11.35 5.22 -1.17
C ILE A 376 -11.84 6.16 -2.26
N GLY A 377 -13.12 6.53 -2.26
CA GLY A 377 -13.68 7.54 -3.16
C GLY A 377 -14.90 8.21 -2.55
N PHE A 378 -15.31 9.35 -3.12
CA PHE A 378 -16.46 10.11 -2.66
C PHE A 378 -17.30 10.59 -3.83
N SER A 379 -18.57 10.91 -3.56
CA SER A 379 -19.48 11.50 -4.53
C SER A 379 -20.57 12.29 -3.82
N ARG A 380 -21.05 13.36 -4.46
CA ARG A 380 -22.19 14.12 -3.95
C ARG A 380 -23.48 13.37 -4.25
N ILE A 381 -24.36 13.26 -3.25
CA ILE A 381 -25.66 12.63 -3.40
C ILE A 381 -26.57 13.57 -4.19
N ASN A 382 -27.05 13.12 -5.36
CA ASN A 382 -27.96 13.92 -6.18
C ASN A 382 -29.42 13.80 -5.70
N SER A 383 -30.28 14.70 -6.18
CA SER A 383 -31.72 14.76 -5.85
C SER A 383 -32.49 13.48 -6.20
N ARG A 384 -31.97 12.67 -7.13
CA ARG A 384 -32.54 11.37 -7.55
C ARG A 384 -32.06 10.19 -6.69
N LYS A 385 -31.30 10.44 -5.61
CA LYS A 385 -30.79 9.42 -4.67
C LYS A 385 -30.02 8.27 -5.35
N LYS A 386 -29.34 8.57 -6.46
CA LYS A 386 -28.38 7.68 -7.11
C LYS A 386 -26.99 8.24 -6.89
N VAL A 387 -26.06 7.42 -6.42
CA VAL A 387 -24.68 7.85 -6.18
C VAL A 387 -23.82 7.32 -7.31
N THR A 388 -23.15 8.22 -8.03
CA THR A 388 -22.23 7.86 -9.11
C THR A 388 -20.81 8.12 -8.64
N PHE A 389 -19.98 7.09 -8.57
CA PHE A 389 -18.56 7.27 -8.28
C PHE A 389 -17.82 7.28 -9.61
N GLU A 390 -17.20 8.41 -9.95
CA GLU A 390 -16.45 8.53 -11.21
C GLU A 390 -15.14 7.74 -11.13
N LYS A 391 -14.55 7.36 -12.27
CA LYS A 391 -13.18 6.82 -12.39
C LYS A 391 -12.83 5.69 -11.41
N VAL A 392 -13.62 4.61 -11.37
CA VAL A 392 -13.38 3.43 -10.53
C VAL A 392 -12.77 2.31 -11.37
N GLU A 393 -11.64 1.74 -10.93
CA GLU A 393 -11.05 0.57 -11.61
C GLU A 393 -11.96 -0.66 -11.46
N LYS A 394 -12.02 -1.51 -12.49
CA LYS A 394 -12.81 -2.74 -12.46
C LYS A 394 -12.06 -3.92 -11.83
N GLY A 395 -12.76 -5.03 -11.60
CA GLY A 395 -12.16 -6.28 -11.11
C GLY A 395 -12.10 -6.41 -9.59
N ALA A 396 -12.86 -5.62 -8.83
CA ALA A 396 -12.87 -5.65 -7.37
C ALA A 396 -14.26 -5.50 -6.75
N VAL A 397 -14.36 -5.86 -5.47
CA VAL A 397 -15.56 -5.69 -4.65
C VAL A 397 -15.53 -4.33 -3.95
N TYR A 398 -16.59 -3.56 -4.16
CA TYR A 398 -16.80 -2.25 -3.54
C TYR A 398 -18.06 -2.26 -2.71
N MET A 399 -18.07 -1.51 -1.61
CA MET A 399 -19.28 -1.27 -0.83
C MET A 399 -19.59 0.23 -0.77
N PRO A 400 -20.81 0.63 -1.14
CA PRO A 400 -21.21 2.02 -1.09
C PRO A 400 -21.79 2.38 0.29
N ALA A 401 -21.31 3.46 0.89
CA ALA A 401 -21.63 3.79 2.28
C ALA A 401 -21.73 5.30 2.54
N TYR A 402 -22.40 5.64 3.65
CA TYR A 402 -22.26 6.93 4.31
C TYR A 402 -21.16 6.87 5.37
N TYR A 403 -20.72 8.04 5.82
CA TYR A 403 -19.85 8.19 6.98
C TYR A 403 -20.60 9.00 8.03
N ILE A 404 -21.07 8.32 9.08
CA ILE A 404 -21.98 8.90 10.08
C ILE A 404 -21.53 8.48 11.47
N ASP A 405 -21.33 9.47 12.33
CA ASP A 405 -20.78 9.35 13.68
C ASP A 405 -19.40 8.68 13.69
N GLY A 406 -18.55 9.03 12.71
CA GLY A 406 -17.23 8.43 12.54
C GLY A 406 -17.25 6.97 12.07
N LYS A 407 -18.39 6.46 11.57
CA LYS A 407 -18.56 5.05 11.18
C LYS A 407 -19.06 4.91 9.75
N ILE A 408 -18.62 3.83 9.11
CA ILE A 408 -19.09 3.41 7.80
C ILE A 408 -20.47 2.77 7.95
N LYS A 409 -21.48 3.35 7.31
CA LYS A 409 -22.85 2.80 7.29
C LYS A 409 -23.24 2.48 5.84
N PRO A 410 -23.33 1.19 5.44
CA PRO A 410 -23.66 0.83 4.07
C PRO A 410 -25.08 1.24 3.72
N PHE A 411 -25.27 1.75 2.51
CA PHE A 411 -26.61 2.03 1.97
C PHE A 411 -27.05 1.05 0.88
N ASN A 412 -26.15 0.13 0.51
CA ASN A 412 -26.42 -1.01 -0.34
C ASN A 412 -25.42 -2.13 -0.04
N TYR A 413 -25.69 -3.33 -0.57
CA TYR A 413 -24.80 -4.48 -0.50
C TYR A 413 -23.47 -4.21 -1.22
N PRO A 414 -22.37 -4.86 -0.79
CA PRO A 414 -21.15 -4.92 -1.59
C PRO A 414 -21.46 -5.45 -2.99
N ALA A 415 -20.76 -4.93 -4.00
CA ALA A 415 -20.91 -5.36 -5.38
C ALA A 415 -19.54 -5.56 -6.03
N LEU A 416 -19.41 -6.64 -6.80
CA LEU A 416 -18.29 -6.82 -7.71
C LEU A 416 -18.51 -5.92 -8.93
N LEU A 417 -17.61 -4.96 -9.16
CA LEU A 417 -17.53 -4.26 -10.44
C LEU A 417 -16.74 -5.15 -11.39
N ASN A 418 -17.44 -5.91 -12.23
CA ASN A 418 -16.82 -6.95 -13.03
C ASN A 418 -16.01 -6.40 -14.23
N GLU A 419 -15.32 -7.30 -14.95
CA GLU A 419 -14.49 -6.95 -16.10
C GLU A 419 -15.24 -6.28 -17.27
N ARG A 420 -16.58 -6.36 -17.28
CA ARG A 420 -17.47 -5.73 -18.26
C ARG A 420 -18.03 -4.39 -17.78
N GLY A 421 -17.58 -3.89 -16.63
CA GLY A 421 -18.04 -2.63 -16.04
C GLY A 421 -19.44 -2.69 -15.42
N ARG A 422 -19.95 -3.88 -15.11
CA ARG A 422 -21.27 -4.06 -14.49
C ARG A 422 -21.14 -4.38 -13.01
N LEU A 423 -22.06 -3.83 -12.21
CA LEU A 423 -22.19 -4.15 -10.79
C LEU A 423 -22.95 -5.47 -10.60
N GLU A 424 -22.32 -6.44 -9.95
CA GLU A 424 -22.93 -7.67 -9.45
C GLU A 424 -23.08 -7.57 -7.93
N PHE A 425 -24.29 -7.30 -7.44
CA PHE A 425 -24.55 -7.19 -6.01
C PHE A 425 -24.46 -8.55 -5.31
N LEU A 426 -23.71 -8.58 -4.21
CA LEU A 426 -23.40 -9.77 -3.42
C LEU A 426 -24.40 -9.88 -2.26
N ILE A 427 -25.62 -10.27 -2.62
CA ILE A 427 -26.74 -10.46 -1.70
C ILE A 427 -26.78 -11.94 -1.30
N PRO A 428 -26.67 -12.29 0.00
CA PRO A 428 -26.66 -13.69 0.44
C PRO A 428 -28.04 -14.34 0.23
N GLY A 429 -28.09 -15.40 -0.57
CA GLY A 429 -29.29 -16.19 -0.80
C GLY A 429 -29.60 -17.11 0.38
N LYS A 430 -30.27 -16.61 1.43
CA LYS A 430 -30.51 -17.36 2.69
C LYS A 430 -31.30 -18.66 2.50
N GLU A 431 -32.13 -18.75 1.48
CA GLU A 431 -32.93 -19.95 1.16
C GLU A 431 -32.18 -20.95 0.26
N ASN A 432 -31.08 -20.53 -0.38
CA ASN A 432 -30.28 -21.33 -1.30
C ASN A 432 -28.86 -21.44 -0.77
N THR A 433 -28.54 -22.55 -0.11
CA THR A 433 -27.21 -22.77 0.46
C THR A 433 -26.36 -23.72 -0.39
N GLN A 434 -25.07 -23.78 -0.09
CA GLN A 434 -24.09 -24.67 -0.72
C GLN A 434 -23.07 -25.18 0.31
N SER A 435 -22.40 -26.27 -0.04
CA SER A 435 -21.20 -26.72 0.69
C SER A 435 -19.95 -26.16 0.01
N ILE A 436 -19.00 -25.66 0.80
CA ILE A 436 -17.74 -25.11 0.28
C ILE A 436 -16.53 -25.79 0.90
N PHE A 437 -15.45 -25.88 0.14
CA PHE A 437 -14.16 -26.40 0.59
C PHE A 437 -13.12 -25.27 0.60
N VAL A 438 -12.51 -25.03 1.76
CA VAL A 438 -11.61 -23.90 1.98
C VAL A 438 -10.22 -24.39 2.34
N LYS A 439 -9.21 -23.93 1.60
CA LYS A 439 -7.79 -24.34 1.78
C LYS A 439 -6.90 -23.21 2.30
N ARG A 440 -7.38 -21.96 2.18
CA ARG A 440 -6.62 -20.77 2.55
C ARG A 440 -7.55 -19.68 3.08
N LYS A 441 -6.98 -18.79 3.91
CA LYS A 441 -7.62 -17.55 4.39
C LYS A 441 -7.15 -16.27 3.67
N TYR A 442 -6.17 -16.40 2.77
CA TYR A 442 -5.59 -15.29 2.01
C TYR A 442 -5.12 -15.76 0.61
N PRO A 443 -5.17 -14.90 -0.43
CA PRO A 443 -4.67 -15.23 -1.76
C PRO A 443 -3.20 -15.67 -1.75
N LEU A 444 -2.84 -16.50 -2.73
CA LEU A 444 -1.47 -16.99 -2.89
C LEU A 444 -0.60 -15.89 -3.53
N ILE A 445 0.22 -15.22 -2.73
CA ILE A 445 1.12 -14.17 -3.23
C ILE A 445 2.31 -14.75 -4.00
N ARG A 446 2.94 -13.95 -4.87
CA ARG A 446 4.03 -14.37 -5.78
C ARG A 446 5.13 -15.21 -5.11
N LYS A 447 5.61 -14.81 -3.92
CA LYS A 447 6.66 -15.56 -3.20
C LYS A 447 6.20 -16.97 -2.80
N ALA A 448 4.98 -17.09 -2.30
CA ALA A 448 4.39 -18.37 -1.90
C ALA A 448 4.05 -19.23 -3.14
N PHE A 449 3.56 -18.62 -4.22
CA PHE A 449 3.34 -19.31 -5.50
C PHE A 449 4.64 -19.93 -6.06
N ILE A 450 5.73 -19.16 -6.12
CA ILE A 450 7.04 -19.67 -6.58
C ILE A 450 7.57 -20.78 -5.65
N ALA A 451 7.33 -20.67 -4.35
CA ALA A 451 7.67 -21.75 -3.41
C ALA A 451 6.86 -23.02 -3.70
N ALA A 452 5.57 -22.87 -4.03
CA ALA A 452 4.67 -23.98 -4.30
C ALA A 452 4.99 -24.76 -5.56
N GLN A 453 5.48 -24.09 -6.60
CA GLN A 453 5.93 -24.74 -7.82
C GLN A 453 7.02 -25.80 -7.59
N ARG A 454 7.75 -25.73 -6.46
CA ARG A 454 8.79 -26.70 -6.10
C ARG A 454 8.25 -28.08 -5.71
N LEU A 455 6.95 -28.21 -5.47
CA LEU A 455 6.31 -29.50 -5.21
C LEU A 455 6.28 -30.39 -6.47
N LYS A 456 6.23 -29.78 -7.66
CA LYS A 456 6.12 -30.52 -8.92
C LYS A 456 7.28 -31.49 -9.10
N GLY A 457 6.95 -32.73 -9.44
CA GLY A 457 7.88 -33.86 -9.52
C GLY A 457 8.24 -34.48 -8.17
N GLY A 458 7.87 -33.86 -7.04
CA GLY A 458 8.01 -34.43 -5.71
C GLY A 458 7.28 -35.76 -5.60
N MET A 459 7.78 -36.65 -4.74
CA MET A 459 7.27 -38.01 -4.61
C MET A 459 7.06 -38.38 -3.15
N PHE A 460 6.00 -39.13 -2.88
CA PHE A 460 5.92 -39.95 -1.66
C PHE A 460 6.40 -41.35 -1.97
N GLN A 461 7.36 -41.81 -1.17
CA GLN A 461 8.00 -43.11 -1.33
C GLN A 461 7.99 -43.88 -0.02
N ALA A 462 7.90 -45.19 -0.12
CA ALA A 462 7.99 -46.11 1.01
C ALA A 462 8.99 -47.24 0.71
N ALA A 463 9.66 -47.74 1.74
CA ALA A 463 10.75 -48.71 1.63
C ALA A 463 10.83 -49.60 2.88
N ASN A 464 11.49 -50.76 2.77
CA ASN A 464 11.83 -51.61 3.91
C ASN A 464 13.34 -51.65 4.18
N LYS A 465 14.17 -51.09 3.29
CA LYS A 465 15.60 -50.84 3.54
C LYS A 465 15.85 -49.37 3.86
N GLU A 466 16.74 -49.12 4.82
CA GLU A 466 17.08 -47.78 5.31
C GLU A 466 17.68 -46.87 4.22
N ASP A 467 18.40 -47.44 3.26
CA ASP A 467 19.00 -46.73 2.13
C ASP A 467 17.99 -46.39 1.01
N PHE A 468 16.72 -46.83 1.14
CA PHE A 468 15.67 -46.70 0.14
C PHE A 468 16.02 -47.32 -1.22
N SER A 469 16.92 -48.31 -1.26
CA SER A 469 17.26 -49.04 -2.49
C SER A 469 16.09 -49.88 -3.04
N ASP A 470 15.13 -50.24 -2.17
CA ASP A 470 13.89 -50.95 -2.51
C ASP A 470 12.66 -50.02 -2.55
N ALA A 471 12.87 -48.70 -2.60
CA ALA A 471 11.78 -47.74 -2.51
C ALA A 471 10.76 -47.87 -3.64
N LYS A 472 9.49 -47.92 -3.25
CA LYS A 472 8.34 -47.80 -4.15
C LYS A 472 7.81 -46.37 -4.13
N THR A 473 7.67 -45.76 -5.30
CA THR A 473 6.95 -44.48 -5.43
C THR A 473 5.45 -44.75 -5.39
N LEU A 474 4.77 -44.14 -4.42
CA LEU A 474 3.34 -44.32 -4.17
C LEU A 474 2.52 -43.13 -4.69
N HIS A 475 3.15 -41.96 -4.80
CA HIS A 475 2.54 -40.77 -5.38
C HIS A 475 3.59 -39.87 -6.01
N THR A 476 3.23 -39.19 -7.10
CA THR A 476 4.04 -38.16 -7.76
C THR A 476 3.16 -36.93 -7.99
N PHE A 477 3.69 -35.76 -7.68
CA PHE A 477 2.98 -34.50 -7.87
C PHE A 477 3.20 -33.96 -9.29
N ASP A 478 2.22 -34.12 -10.17
CA ASP A 478 2.27 -33.56 -11.53
C ASP A 478 2.03 -32.04 -11.52
N GLU A 479 1.17 -31.59 -10.61
CA GLU A 479 0.83 -30.19 -10.41
C GLU A 479 1.32 -29.66 -9.07
N TYR A 480 1.37 -28.33 -8.95
CA TYR A 480 1.70 -27.73 -7.67
C TYR A 480 0.46 -27.74 -6.78
N SER A 481 0.68 -27.83 -5.48
CA SER A 481 -0.33 -27.60 -4.46
C SER A 481 0.34 -26.95 -3.25
N VAL A 482 -0.45 -26.26 -2.44
CA VAL A 482 0.04 -25.59 -1.22
C VAL A 482 -0.09 -26.47 0.02
N SER A 483 -1.07 -27.36 0.04
CA SER A 483 -1.30 -28.37 1.07
C SER A 483 -2.37 -29.35 0.57
N GLY A 484 -2.52 -30.47 1.26
CA GLY A 484 -3.62 -31.38 1.03
C GLY A 484 -3.34 -32.77 1.55
N ASN A 485 -4.11 -33.72 1.03
CA ASN A 485 -4.08 -35.11 1.43
C ASN A 485 -3.99 -36.02 0.22
N ILE A 486 -3.12 -37.02 0.32
CA ILE A 486 -2.99 -38.08 -0.66
C ILE A 486 -3.48 -39.37 -0.01
N LEU A 487 -4.48 -40.00 -0.61
CA LEU A 487 -4.89 -41.36 -0.29
C LEU A 487 -3.92 -42.35 -0.93
N ILE A 488 -3.46 -43.32 -0.16
CA ILE A 488 -2.53 -44.35 -0.57
C ILE A 488 -3.32 -45.66 -0.71
N SER A 489 -3.52 -46.08 -1.95
CA SER A 489 -4.22 -47.33 -2.26
C SER A 489 -3.38 -48.58 -1.99
N ASP A 490 -2.07 -48.41 -1.83
CA ASP A 490 -1.16 -49.51 -1.53
C ASP A 490 -1.30 -49.95 -0.07
N THR A 491 -1.68 -51.21 0.14
CA THR A 491 -1.89 -51.79 1.47
C THR A 491 -0.64 -52.45 2.06
N THR A 492 0.49 -52.41 1.34
CA THR A 492 1.76 -53.00 1.78
C THR A 492 2.28 -52.27 3.02
N ARG A 493 2.82 -53.04 3.97
CA ARG A 493 3.43 -52.49 5.18
C ARG A 493 4.88 -52.13 4.89
N TYR A 494 5.24 -50.87 5.12
CA TYR A 494 6.60 -50.34 4.94
C TYR A 494 7.11 -49.73 6.24
N ARG A 495 8.40 -49.93 6.54
CA ARG A 495 9.05 -49.35 7.72
C ARG A 495 9.45 -47.89 7.51
N TYR A 496 9.97 -47.56 6.32
CA TYR A 496 10.48 -46.22 6.01
C TYR A 496 9.55 -45.49 5.05
N TRP A 497 9.23 -44.24 5.36
CA TRP A 497 8.36 -43.38 4.53
C TRP A 497 9.00 -42.02 4.33
N ARG A 498 9.00 -41.47 3.11
CA ARG A 498 9.60 -40.16 2.84
C ARG A 498 8.85 -39.34 1.79
N TYR A 499 9.01 -38.02 1.91
CA TYR A 499 8.90 -37.10 0.80
C TYR A 499 10.27 -36.93 0.13
N PHE A 500 10.33 -37.17 -1.17
CA PHE A 500 11.52 -37.02 -1.99
C PHE A 500 11.33 -35.91 -3.03
N SER A 501 12.23 -34.93 -3.04
CA SER A 501 12.23 -33.81 -3.99
C SER A 501 13.33 -34.03 -5.03
N PRO A 502 13.01 -34.38 -6.28
CA PRO A 502 14.01 -34.55 -7.33
C PRO A 502 14.59 -33.20 -7.80
N ARG A 503 15.53 -33.26 -8.74
CA ARG A 503 16.00 -32.08 -9.50
C ARG A 503 14.81 -31.33 -10.13
N PRO A 504 14.88 -29.98 -10.28
CA PRO A 504 16.02 -29.11 -9.98
C PRO A 504 15.97 -28.47 -8.58
N PHE A 505 14.98 -28.80 -7.76
CA PHE A 505 14.69 -28.05 -6.54
C PHE A 505 15.25 -28.70 -5.27
N ARG A 506 15.57 -27.84 -4.32
CA ARG A 506 15.83 -28.22 -2.93
C ARG A 506 14.55 -28.79 -2.32
N CYS A 507 14.68 -29.81 -1.48
CA CYS A 507 13.57 -30.30 -0.68
C CYS A 507 13.12 -29.24 0.32
N ASN A 508 11.89 -28.75 0.14
CA ASN A 508 11.22 -27.82 1.03
C ASN A 508 9.82 -28.30 1.36
N ILE A 509 9.61 -28.72 2.61
CA ILE A 509 8.30 -29.18 3.09
C ILE A 509 8.08 -28.69 4.52
N ALA A 510 6.90 -28.13 4.78
CA ALA A 510 6.53 -27.58 6.08
C ALA A 510 5.88 -28.65 6.97
N GLU A 511 4.99 -29.48 6.42
CA GLU A 511 4.35 -30.54 7.20
C GLU A 511 4.24 -31.84 6.41
N LEU A 512 4.41 -32.93 7.14
CA LEU A 512 4.16 -34.31 6.75
C LEU A 512 3.45 -35.02 7.90
N ILE A 513 2.33 -35.66 7.58
CA ILE A 513 1.59 -36.49 8.53
C ILE A 513 1.20 -37.78 7.84
N PHE A 514 1.62 -38.91 8.40
CA PHE A 514 1.26 -40.24 7.91
C PHE A 514 0.16 -40.80 8.79
N TYR A 515 -0.91 -41.32 8.20
CA TYR A 515 -2.06 -41.86 8.92
C TYR A 515 -2.26 -43.35 8.63
N THR A 516 -2.60 -44.11 9.66
CA THR A 516 -3.06 -45.50 9.51
C THR A 516 -4.47 -45.55 8.93
N VAL A 517 -4.91 -46.77 8.62
CA VAL A 517 -6.34 -47.10 8.48
C VAL A 517 -7.08 -46.62 9.74
N GLY A 518 -8.17 -45.86 9.55
CA GLY A 518 -8.94 -45.27 10.65
C GLY A 518 -8.37 -43.94 11.20
N ASN A 519 -7.56 -43.24 10.41
CA ASN A 519 -7.15 -41.86 10.63
C ASN A 519 -6.27 -41.58 11.88
N LYS A 520 -5.53 -42.58 12.37
CA LYS A 520 -4.59 -42.38 13.49
C LYS A 520 -3.22 -41.92 12.97
N LYS A 521 -2.69 -40.83 13.54
CA LYS A 521 -1.36 -40.30 13.21
C LYS A 521 -0.26 -41.29 13.62
N LEU A 522 0.65 -41.57 12.69
CA LEU A 522 1.86 -42.34 12.91
C LEU A 522 3.00 -41.45 13.40
N THR A 523 3.84 -42.03 14.27
CA THR A 523 5.06 -41.41 14.81
C THR A 523 6.23 -42.35 14.58
N GLY A 524 7.43 -41.79 14.42
CA GLY A 524 8.67 -42.52 14.18
C GLY A 524 9.89 -41.64 14.37
N GLU A 525 11.08 -42.19 14.15
CA GLU A 525 12.32 -41.42 14.13
C GLU A 525 12.38 -40.58 12.85
N ILE A 526 12.69 -39.29 12.97
CA ILE A 526 12.76 -38.38 11.84
C ILE A 526 14.10 -38.54 11.12
N ILE A 527 14.04 -39.01 9.88
CA ILE A 527 15.19 -39.28 9.02
C ILE A 527 15.16 -38.39 7.78
N GLY A 528 16.31 -38.19 7.13
CA GLY A 528 16.37 -37.35 5.93
C GLY A 528 17.76 -36.92 5.53
N SER A 529 17.82 -36.11 4.46
CA SER A 529 19.05 -35.46 4.02
C SER A 529 19.59 -34.45 5.06
N GLU A 530 20.87 -34.10 4.97
CA GLU A 530 21.47 -33.02 5.77
C GLU A 530 20.68 -31.70 5.66
N GLU A 531 20.60 -30.96 6.75
CA GLU A 531 19.91 -29.67 6.85
C GLU A 531 20.73 -28.53 6.21
N ARG A 532 20.05 -27.56 5.60
CA ARG A 532 20.66 -26.37 5.02
C ARG A 532 21.53 -25.59 6.00
N SER A 533 21.11 -25.53 7.27
CA SER A 533 21.76 -24.77 8.33
C SER A 533 21.24 -25.20 9.70
N SER A 534 21.91 -24.78 10.76
CA SER A 534 21.49 -24.97 12.16
C SER A 534 20.28 -24.10 12.60
N ASN A 535 19.67 -23.33 11.70
CA ASN A 535 18.45 -22.58 12.03
C ASN A 535 17.32 -23.56 12.40
N PRO A 536 16.70 -23.44 13.58
CA PRO A 536 15.65 -24.35 14.05
C PRO A 536 14.46 -24.46 13.09
N ASN A 537 14.17 -23.40 12.33
CA ASN A 537 13.06 -23.38 11.37
C ASN A 537 13.35 -24.18 10.10
N TYR A 538 14.58 -24.69 9.89
CA TYR A 538 14.99 -25.42 8.70
C TYR A 538 15.35 -26.90 8.94
N LEU A 539 15.22 -27.36 10.19
CA LEU A 539 15.61 -28.71 10.60
C LEU A 539 14.61 -29.75 10.12
N ARG A 540 14.97 -31.05 10.09
CA ARG A 540 14.04 -32.11 9.68
C ARG A 540 12.77 -32.15 10.53
N LYS A 541 12.88 -31.85 11.84
CA LYS A 541 11.73 -31.73 12.75
C LYS A 541 10.72 -30.67 12.34
N ALA A 542 11.13 -29.65 11.59
CA ALA A 542 10.26 -28.62 11.05
C ALA A 542 9.40 -29.12 9.89
N ALA A 543 9.47 -30.40 9.52
CA ALA A 543 8.49 -31.05 8.65
C ALA A 543 7.37 -31.76 9.43
N PHE A 544 7.39 -31.71 10.77
CA PHE A 544 6.53 -32.51 11.64
C PHE A 544 6.05 -31.75 12.90
N ASP A 545 6.24 -30.42 12.97
CA ASP A 545 6.00 -29.61 14.17
C ASP A 545 4.66 -28.85 14.17
N LEU A 546 3.83 -29.00 13.13
CA LEU A 546 2.56 -28.29 12.93
C LEU A 546 2.70 -26.75 12.94
N ASN A 547 3.87 -26.27 12.54
CA ASN A 547 4.16 -24.86 12.39
C ASN A 547 4.33 -24.50 10.90
N PRO A 548 3.33 -23.86 10.28
CA PRO A 548 3.35 -23.56 8.85
C PRO A 548 4.47 -22.60 8.43
N LEU A 549 5.12 -21.91 9.38
CA LEU A 549 6.21 -20.97 9.12
C LEU A 549 7.61 -21.57 9.29
N SER A 550 7.72 -22.78 9.84
CA SER A 550 8.93 -23.59 9.78
C SER A 550 8.80 -24.58 8.62
N TYR A 551 9.94 -25.06 8.09
CA TYR A 551 9.95 -26.07 7.03
C TYR A 551 11.32 -26.72 6.93
N PHE A 552 11.38 -28.03 6.69
CA PHE A 552 12.64 -28.67 6.36
C PHE A 552 13.24 -28.06 5.09
N ALA A 553 14.54 -27.76 5.11
CA ALA A 553 15.29 -27.36 3.93
C ALA A 553 16.58 -28.19 3.82
N SER A 554 16.69 -29.03 2.78
CA SER A 554 17.90 -29.83 2.57
C SER A 554 19.13 -28.96 2.25
N LYS A 555 20.32 -29.37 2.66
CA LYS A 555 21.60 -28.75 2.28
C LYS A 555 21.81 -28.83 0.78
N THR A 556 21.61 -30.02 0.24
CA THR A 556 21.61 -30.28 -1.21
C THR A 556 20.53 -29.46 -1.89
N VAL A 557 20.84 -28.96 -3.08
CA VAL A 557 19.90 -28.19 -3.91
C VAL A 557 19.05 -29.08 -4.83
N ARG A 558 19.20 -30.41 -4.71
CA ARG A 558 18.55 -31.43 -5.53
C ARG A 558 18.53 -32.76 -4.79
N ASN A 559 17.56 -33.62 -5.13
CA ASN A 559 17.43 -34.99 -4.62
C ASN A 559 17.42 -35.04 -3.07
N GLY A 560 16.91 -33.98 -2.44
CA GLY A 560 16.76 -33.92 -0.99
C GLY A 560 15.49 -34.64 -0.56
N TRP A 561 15.46 -35.14 0.66
CA TRP A 561 14.30 -35.86 1.19
C TRP A 561 14.23 -35.78 2.72
N VAL A 562 13.03 -36.01 3.25
CA VAL A 562 12.75 -36.11 4.68
C VAL A 562 11.60 -37.09 4.91
N GLY A 563 11.62 -37.80 6.03
CA GLY A 563 10.71 -38.92 6.28
C GLY A 563 10.76 -39.44 7.71
N LEU A 564 10.13 -40.60 7.91
CA LEU A 564 10.10 -41.33 9.18
C LEU A 564 10.66 -42.75 8.99
N ASP A 565 11.45 -43.20 9.96
CA ASP A 565 11.55 -44.61 10.31
C ASP A 565 10.48 -44.93 11.36
N LEU A 566 9.50 -45.75 11.00
CA LEU A 566 8.40 -46.13 11.89
C LEU A 566 8.79 -47.19 12.93
N GLY A 567 10.04 -47.68 12.91
CA GLY A 567 10.59 -48.73 13.77
C GLY A 567 10.18 -50.14 13.34
N GLU A 568 8.98 -50.29 12.77
CA GLU A 568 8.44 -51.53 12.22
C GLU A 568 7.62 -51.24 10.95
N PRO A 569 7.42 -52.22 10.04
CA PRO A 569 6.57 -52.04 8.88
C PRO A 569 5.11 -51.73 9.24
N LYS A 570 4.57 -50.61 8.76
CA LYS A 570 3.16 -50.20 8.95
C LYS A 570 2.51 -49.83 7.62
N GLN A 571 1.19 -50.01 7.55
CA GLN A 571 0.39 -49.55 6.43
C GLN A 571 0.02 -48.08 6.65
N VAL A 572 0.17 -47.28 5.60
CA VAL A 572 -0.28 -45.88 5.56
C VAL A 572 -1.41 -45.78 4.56
N GLU A 573 -2.56 -45.24 4.98
CA GLU A 573 -3.74 -45.04 4.13
C GLU A 573 -3.81 -43.61 3.59
N ARG A 574 -3.25 -42.65 4.34
CA ARG A 574 -3.31 -41.22 3.99
C ARG A 574 -2.02 -40.51 4.39
N ILE A 575 -1.57 -39.62 3.51
CA ILE A 575 -0.46 -38.70 3.77
C ILE A 575 -0.99 -37.27 3.66
N GLY A 576 -1.00 -36.56 4.78
CA GLY A 576 -1.23 -35.12 4.81
C GLY A 576 0.07 -34.37 4.62
N TYR A 577 0.04 -33.27 3.86
CA TYR A 577 1.22 -32.47 3.59
C TYR A 577 0.94 -30.97 3.53
N MET A 578 1.97 -30.20 3.84
CA MET A 578 2.03 -28.76 3.58
C MET A 578 3.42 -28.41 3.09
N ILE A 579 3.52 -27.67 2.00
CA ILE A 579 4.81 -27.16 1.52
C ILE A 579 5.23 -25.91 2.29
N ARG A 580 6.45 -25.42 2.04
CA ARG A 580 6.85 -24.07 2.47
C ARG A 580 5.77 -23.05 2.08
N ASN A 581 5.19 -22.39 3.07
CA ASN A 581 4.07 -21.48 2.87
C ASN A 581 4.27 -20.16 3.64
N ASP A 582 3.24 -19.32 3.63
CA ASP A 582 3.17 -17.96 4.18
C ASP A 582 2.29 -17.85 5.45
N GLY A 583 1.89 -18.98 6.03
CA GLY A 583 1.02 -19.05 7.22
C GLY A 583 -0.47 -18.86 6.92
N ASN A 584 -0.87 -18.91 5.65
CA ASN A 584 -2.24 -18.62 5.22
C ASN A 584 -3.04 -19.85 4.76
N ASN A 585 -2.46 -21.04 4.80
CA ASN A 585 -3.16 -22.30 4.60
C ASN A 585 -4.00 -22.67 5.84
N ILE A 586 -4.97 -23.57 5.66
CA ILE A 586 -5.57 -24.28 6.79
C ILE A 586 -4.49 -25.16 7.46
N CYS A 587 -4.37 -25.03 8.77
CA CYS A 587 -3.40 -25.74 9.58
C CYS A 587 -4.12 -26.58 10.63
N VAL A 588 -3.77 -27.86 10.72
CA VAL A 588 -4.34 -28.78 11.72
C VAL A 588 -4.12 -28.23 13.13
N GLY A 589 -5.18 -28.24 13.94
CA GLY A 589 -5.23 -27.72 15.31
C GLY A 589 -5.60 -26.24 15.42
N ASP A 590 -5.57 -25.47 14.33
CA ASP A 590 -6.03 -24.08 14.35
C ASP A 590 -7.55 -24.00 14.35
N THR A 591 -8.07 -22.97 15.01
CA THR A 591 -9.50 -22.67 15.05
C THR A 591 -9.84 -21.62 14.00
N TYR A 592 -10.82 -21.90 13.16
CA TYR A 592 -11.29 -21.01 12.11
C TYR A 592 -12.77 -20.69 12.27
N GLU A 593 -13.18 -19.52 11.80
CA GLU A 593 -14.57 -19.09 11.81
C GLU A 593 -14.92 -18.43 10.47
N LEU A 594 -15.95 -18.95 9.80
CA LEU A 594 -16.41 -18.46 8.51
C LEU A 594 -17.52 -17.44 8.70
N PHE A 595 -17.42 -16.32 7.98
CA PHE A 595 -18.40 -15.25 7.97
C PHE A 595 -18.97 -15.04 6.57
N TYR A 596 -20.21 -14.56 6.50
CA TYR A 596 -20.76 -13.90 5.32
C TYR A 596 -21.19 -12.47 5.61
N TRP A 597 -21.20 -11.60 4.60
CA TRP A 597 -21.71 -10.25 4.71
C TRP A 597 -23.19 -10.17 4.34
N ASP A 598 -23.98 -9.49 5.17
CA ASP A 598 -25.35 -9.03 4.88
C ASP A 598 -25.43 -7.50 5.10
N ILE A 599 -26.56 -6.86 4.81
CA ILE A 599 -26.71 -5.40 4.81
C ILE A 599 -26.48 -4.74 6.17
N ASP A 600 -26.55 -5.50 7.25
CA ASP A 600 -26.28 -5.11 8.64
C ASP A 600 -24.88 -5.50 9.14
N GLY A 601 -24.09 -6.22 8.33
CA GLY A 601 -22.67 -6.49 8.60
C GLY A 601 -22.27 -7.97 8.46
N TRP A 602 -21.19 -8.34 9.15
CA TRP A 602 -20.67 -9.71 9.17
C TRP A 602 -21.50 -10.62 10.08
N HIS A 603 -21.96 -11.75 9.53
CA HIS A 603 -22.63 -12.83 10.27
C HIS A 603 -21.76 -14.08 10.30
N SER A 604 -21.58 -14.66 11.48
CA SER A 604 -20.86 -15.93 11.64
C SER A 604 -21.72 -17.08 11.12
N ILE A 605 -21.12 -17.96 10.34
CA ILE A 605 -21.75 -19.20 9.86
C ILE A 605 -21.44 -20.31 10.85
N GLU A 606 -20.15 -20.59 11.03
CA GLU A 606 -19.69 -21.70 11.83
C GLU A 606 -18.23 -21.48 12.26
N LYS A 607 -17.89 -22.01 13.43
CA LYS A 607 -16.55 -22.08 13.96
C LYS A 607 -16.10 -23.53 14.06
N GLN A 608 -14.96 -23.87 13.46
CA GLN A 608 -14.42 -25.23 13.40
C GLN A 608 -12.95 -25.25 13.85
N ILE A 609 -12.52 -26.35 14.45
CA ILE A 609 -11.10 -26.66 14.65
C ILE A 609 -10.68 -27.54 13.48
N ALA A 610 -9.64 -27.14 12.75
CA ALA A 610 -9.15 -27.92 11.62
C ALA A 610 -8.53 -29.24 12.12
N ASP A 611 -9.11 -30.37 11.74
CA ASP A 611 -8.52 -31.70 11.89
C ASP A 611 -7.73 -32.13 10.64
N ASP A 612 -7.84 -31.35 9.56
CA ASP A 612 -7.17 -31.57 8.29
C ASP A 612 -6.60 -30.28 7.67
N PHE A 613 -5.94 -30.39 6.52
CA PHE A 613 -5.36 -29.27 5.76
C PHE A 613 -6.38 -28.51 4.88
N GLU A 614 -7.66 -28.78 5.07
CA GLU A 614 -8.80 -28.11 4.44
C GLU A 614 -10.00 -28.11 5.40
N LEU A 615 -10.92 -27.17 5.20
CA LEU A 615 -12.17 -27.09 5.96
C LEU A 615 -13.37 -27.25 5.03
N THR A 616 -14.40 -27.95 5.50
CA THR A 616 -15.68 -28.06 4.81
C THR A 616 -16.74 -27.33 5.62
N PHE A 617 -17.41 -26.36 4.99
CA PHE A 617 -18.55 -25.67 5.60
C PHE A 617 -19.80 -26.02 4.82
N HIS A 618 -20.84 -26.42 5.54
CA HIS A 618 -22.17 -26.70 4.99
C HIS A 618 -23.10 -25.50 5.20
N ASN A 619 -24.20 -25.47 4.46
CA ASN A 619 -25.23 -24.43 4.59
C ASN A 619 -24.74 -22.99 4.38
N VAL A 620 -23.70 -22.80 3.56
CA VAL A 620 -23.19 -21.46 3.22
C VAL A 620 -24.13 -20.79 2.22
N PRO A 621 -24.63 -19.57 2.46
CA PRO A 621 -25.52 -18.88 1.51
C PRO A 621 -24.86 -18.69 0.13
N GLN A 622 -25.60 -18.95 -0.93
CA GLN A 622 -25.12 -18.66 -2.30
C GLN A 622 -25.03 -17.14 -2.54
N ASN A 623 -24.17 -16.74 -3.48
CA ASN A 623 -23.89 -15.33 -3.82
C ASN A 623 -23.42 -14.44 -2.65
N ALA A 624 -22.97 -15.05 -1.56
CA ALA A 624 -22.44 -14.35 -0.40
C ALA A 624 -20.98 -13.90 -0.59
N LEU A 625 -20.65 -12.73 -0.04
CA LEU A 625 -19.27 -12.33 0.20
C LEU A 625 -18.78 -13.00 1.49
N LEU A 626 -17.72 -13.80 1.40
CA LEU A 626 -17.24 -14.63 2.49
C LEU A 626 -15.92 -14.13 3.06
N LEU A 627 -15.68 -14.38 4.35
CA LEU A 627 -14.42 -14.10 5.03
C LEU A 627 -14.11 -15.23 6.01
N LEU A 628 -12.94 -15.86 5.88
CA LEU A 628 -12.48 -16.87 6.82
C LEU A 628 -11.47 -16.25 7.80
N LYS A 629 -11.79 -16.29 9.09
CA LYS A 629 -10.89 -15.81 10.15
C LYS A 629 -10.17 -16.96 10.85
N ASN A 630 -8.87 -16.83 11.07
CA ASN A 630 -8.12 -17.73 11.94
C ASN A 630 -8.10 -17.13 13.36
N ARG A 631 -8.73 -17.83 14.30
CA ARG A 631 -8.85 -17.42 15.71
C ARG A 631 -7.67 -17.86 16.57
N SER A 632 -6.73 -18.62 16.00
CA SER A 632 -5.51 -19.09 16.68
C SER A 632 -4.29 -18.23 16.37
N ARG A 633 -4.04 -17.88 15.10
CA ARG A 633 -2.81 -17.17 14.69
C ARG A 633 -2.94 -16.43 13.35
N GLY A 634 -2.00 -15.51 13.13
CA GLY A 634 -1.93 -14.70 11.91
C GLY A 634 -2.99 -13.61 11.86
N LYS A 635 -2.86 -12.71 10.88
CA LYS A 635 -3.81 -11.59 10.66
C LYS A 635 -4.14 -11.33 9.19
N ASP A 636 -3.48 -12.04 8.28
CA ASP A 636 -3.73 -11.90 6.85
C ASP A 636 -4.99 -12.67 6.47
N GLU A 637 -6.10 -11.95 6.35
CA GLU A 637 -7.42 -12.48 6.03
C GLU A 637 -8.01 -11.63 4.90
N ARG A 638 -8.71 -12.27 3.96
CA ARG A 638 -9.25 -11.59 2.78
C ARG A 638 -10.63 -12.10 2.41
N ILE A 639 -11.43 -11.21 1.83
CA ILE A 639 -12.76 -11.58 1.34
C ILE A 639 -12.62 -12.42 0.07
N PHE A 640 -13.58 -13.32 -0.13
CA PHE A 640 -13.64 -14.14 -1.33
C PHE A 640 -15.09 -14.47 -1.70
N LEU A 641 -15.27 -14.82 -2.97
CA LEU A 641 -16.47 -15.48 -3.46
C LEU A 641 -16.18 -16.96 -3.65
N TYR A 642 -17.20 -17.80 -3.49
CA TYR A 642 -17.11 -19.21 -3.84
C TYR A 642 -17.96 -19.48 -5.09
N ARG A 643 -17.30 -19.73 -6.22
CA ARG A 643 -17.92 -20.00 -7.54
C ARG A 643 -17.17 -21.14 -8.20
N ASP A 644 -17.88 -22.01 -8.92
CA ASP A 644 -17.29 -23.16 -9.64
C ASP A 644 -16.36 -24.02 -8.78
N SER A 645 -16.76 -24.27 -7.53
CA SER A 645 -15.99 -25.00 -6.52
C SER A 645 -14.60 -24.41 -6.21
N LYS A 646 -14.45 -23.09 -6.36
CA LYS A 646 -13.19 -22.37 -6.14
C LYS A 646 -13.38 -21.11 -5.29
N GLN A 647 -12.38 -20.83 -4.45
CA GLN A 647 -12.22 -19.54 -3.79
C GLN A 647 -11.69 -18.51 -4.79
N ILE A 648 -12.45 -17.44 -5.02
CA ILE A 648 -12.07 -16.29 -5.85
C ILE A 648 -11.85 -15.09 -4.94
N TRP A 649 -10.60 -14.64 -4.84
CA TRP A 649 -10.18 -13.60 -3.89
C TRP A 649 -10.43 -12.19 -4.43
N TYR A 650 -10.81 -11.30 -3.51
CA TYR A 650 -10.91 -9.86 -3.74
C TYR A 650 -10.29 -9.13 -2.57
#